data_AF-A0A7C7D8U5-F1
#
_entry.id   AF-A0A7C7D8U5-F1
#
_cell.length_a   1.000
_cell.length_b   1.000
_cell.length_c   1.000
_cell.angle_alpha   90.00
_cell.angle_beta   90.00
_cell.angle_gamma   90.00
#
_symmetry.space_group_name_H-M   'P 1'
#
loop_
_entity.id
_entity.type
_entity.pdbx_description
1 polymer ?
#
loop_
_entity_poly.entity_id
_entity_poly.type
_entity_poly.pdbx_seq_one_letter_code
_entity_poly.pdbx_strand_id
1 'polypeptide(L)'
;MASLWKTVSNGRQRAGRVKSFQRERDCVIFHCEGGILRIAVLHSNSVRVTFNRDYRFTGRRSFAVVNASSCEAFTVQDTAVAVVLRTAELAVEVVKADARIRMCDSVGRVVCEDAGDGLTWNRHTVMCSKAMDGETHFYGLGEKTGFLDKRGREYLMWNTDDPLHTPTKDPLYKSIPLLLTFNGEWATGTLVDYAGRIWFDLGVASDGSYSFKVDDHELDYYFIYGPDLKRVLGTYTDLTGRMPLPPLWALGYQQCRWSYYPEAVVRDLADTFREKDIPCDVIYLDIDYMDGYRVFTWDRERFPDPERMLADLGAQGFKVVTIVNPGVKRDPNYGVYVEGVQRHLFCRWLTGEVYHGRVWPGEAAFPDFTKKEARRWWAEKHDALLGKGVAGIWNDMNEPSDFSLPPTPSTQRSTAQGSPAQDRTKATVPDELMAENDGDPCTFGRIHNAYALEMCRSTCEAFRLLKPEARPFILTRAAYAGIQRYAAVWTGDNCSWWEHLAMSLPLCMNIGLSGVPFVGSDVGGFQGNATPELFVRWMQLGAFTPFFRAHSMHDTRPHEPWAWGPEVEEICRRYIKLRYALLPYTYNEFYKASQTGLPVMRPLVLDYPDDERTHNLNTEFLWGESFLVAPVTEPAAVKRCVYLPEGTWFDYWTDRRYPGKTDYLVDAPLDTLPLFVKAGSVIPSVAPVNYVGEARAETMRLDVYLDASSGSEARYTLYEDDGLTRRHEDGEYSLTEFRCSATEKEIVFQITPVVSEYRSGRKSYRLRFHGAPPEVGVPGGRACLGKARRASAGAGEEGGLERAADGRADAGSPPEREVIEIDIPDEARPVRVVVDRTGWRVEPGEAERGGD
;
A
#
# COMPACT_ATOMS: atom_id res chain seq x y z
N MET A 1 -26.07 -17.02 18.01
CA MET A 1 -25.36 -18.23 17.51
C MET A 1 -24.17 -18.62 18.40
N ALA A 2 -24.28 -18.52 19.73
CA ALA A 2 -23.19 -18.79 20.67
C ALA A 2 -23.33 -20.13 21.43
N SER A 3 -24.19 -21.06 20.99
CA SER A 3 -24.54 -22.26 21.79
C SER A 3 -24.53 -23.59 21.06
N LEU A 4 -23.89 -23.71 19.89
CA LEU A 4 -23.74 -24.99 19.18
C LEU A 4 -22.32 -25.59 19.24
N TRP A 5 -21.40 -24.98 20.01
CA TRP A 5 -20.02 -25.45 20.17
C TRP A 5 -19.73 -26.18 21.48
N LYS A 6 -20.76 -26.53 22.26
CA LYS A 6 -20.63 -27.39 23.44
C LYS A 6 -21.47 -28.64 23.21
N THR A 7 -20.81 -29.72 22.77
CA THR A 7 -20.89 -31.10 23.30
C THR A 7 -20.42 -32.11 22.22
N VAL A 8 -19.12 -32.13 21.95
CA VAL A 8 -18.36 -33.36 21.69
C VAL A 8 -16.98 -33.13 22.31
N SER A 9 -16.62 -33.91 23.33
CA SER A 9 -15.27 -33.93 23.89
C SER A 9 -14.30 -34.56 22.87
N ASN A 10 -13.86 -33.80 21.87
CA ASN A 10 -12.78 -34.20 20.98
C ASN A 10 -11.49 -33.55 21.47
N GLY A 11 -10.73 -34.26 22.31
CA GLY A 11 -9.40 -33.81 22.72
C GLY A 11 -8.53 -33.54 21.50
N ARG A 12 -7.92 -32.36 21.42
CA ARG A 12 -6.90 -32.08 20.40
C ARG A 12 -5.74 -33.07 20.58
N GLN A 13 -5.25 -33.60 19.48
CA GLN A 13 -4.02 -34.38 19.45
C GLN A 13 -2.84 -33.42 19.29
N ARG A 14 -1.64 -33.87 19.65
CA ARG A 14 -0.39 -33.09 19.60
C ARG A 14 0.64 -33.78 18.73
N ALA A 15 1.63 -33.03 18.24
CA ALA A 15 2.76 -33.61 17.52
C ALA A 15 3.47 -34.71 18.34
N GLY A 16 3.64 -34.49 19.65
CA GLY A 16 4.19 -35.50 20.57
C GLY A 16 5.67 -35.76 20.37
N ARG A 17 6.18 -36.87 20.93
CA ARG A 17 7.63 -37.12 20.95
C ARG A 17 8.22 -37.27 19.55
N VAL A 18 9.41 -36.71 19.34
CA VAL A 18 10.24 -36.97 18.15
C VAL A 18 10.82 -38.39 18.26
N LYS A 19 10.44 -39.28 17.35
CA LYS A 19 10.92 -40.67 17.28
C LYS A 19 12.26 -40.78 16.56
N SER A 20 12.41 -40.02 15.47
CA SER A 20 13.62 -39.95 14.65
C SER A 20 13.65 -38.63 13.90
N PHE A 21 14.83 -38.25 13.41
CA PHE A 21 14.99 -37.13 12.49
C PHE A 21 15.98 -37.49 11.38
N GLN A 22 15.85 -36.82 10.24
CA GLN A 22 16.69 -36.95 9.07
C GLN A 22 17.13 -35.56 8.63
N ARG A 23 18.45 -35.38 8.47
CA ARG A 23 19.02 -34.19 7.85
C ARG A 23 19.01 -34.35 6.34
N GLU A 24 18.50 -33.35 5.65
CA GLU A 24 18.65 -33.19 4.19
C GLU A 24 19.54 -31.97 3.89
N ARG A 25 19.63 -31.59 2.61
CA ARG A 25 20.53 -30.52 2.15
C ARG A 25 20.19 -29.17 2.79
N ASP A 26 18.91 -28.83 2.80
CA ASP A 26 18.34 -27.51 3.16
C ASP A 26 17.38 -27.59 4.36
N CYS A 27 17.10 -28.79 4.88
CA CYS A 27 16.13 -28.97 5.94
C CYS A 27 16.47 -30.13 6.90
N VAL A 28 15.71 -30.19 7.99
CA VAL A 28 15.65 -31.35 8.88
C VAL A 28 14.18 -31.79 8.98
N ILE A 29 13.96 -33.09 8.77
CA ILE A 29 12.66 -33.74 8.85
C ILE A 29 12.60 -34.53 10.15
N PHE A 30 11.51 -34.39 10.89
CA PHE A 30 11.24 -35.00 12.19
C PHE A 30 10.01 -35.90 12.09
N HIS A 31 10.16 -37.16 12.48
CA HIS A 31 9.05 -38.09 12.59
C HIS A 31 8.54 -38.07 14.04
N CYS A 32 7.39 -37.45 14.26
CA CYS A 32 6.81 -37.29 15.59
C CYS A 32 5.78 -38.39 15.87
N GLU A 33 5.31 -38.50 17.11
CA GLU A 33 4.27 -39.46 17.48
C GLU A 33 2.95 -39.20 16.76
N GLY A 34 2.58 -37.94 16.55
CA GLY A 34 1.30 -37.49 15.99
C GLY A 34 1.40 -36.74 14.66
N GLY A 35 2.50 -36.91 13.91
CA GLY A 35 2.66 -36.34 12.57
C GLY A 35 4.11 -36.31 12.08
N ILE A 36 4.35 -35.56 11.01
CA ILE A 36 5.68 -35.26 10.46
C ILE A 36 5.91 -33.75 10.47
N LEU A 37 7.11 -33.32 10.88
CA LEU A 37 7.52 -31.92 10.96
C LEU A 37 8.76 -31.71 10.09
N ARG A 38 8.83 -30.61 9.34
CA ARG A 38 10.02 -30.19 8.60
C ARG A 38 10.37 -28.75 8.96
N ILE A 39 11.66 -28.52 9.22
CA ILE A 39 12.25 -27.19 9.36
C ILE A 39 13.23 -27.01 8.21
N ALA A 40 12.89 -26.16 7.24
CA ALA A 40 13.75 -25.81 6.11
C ALA A 40 14.36 -24.43 6.31
N VAL A 41 15.67 -24.29 6.09
CA VAL A 41 16.38 -23.02 6.21
C VAL A 41 16.34 -22.31 4.86
N LEU A 42 15.85 -21.07 4.86
CA LEU A 42 15.73 -20.24 3.65
C LEU A 42 16.83 -19.18 3.62
N HIS A 43 16.95 -18.43 4.70
CA HIS A 43 17.95 -17.37 4.88
C HIS A 43 18.55 -17.46 6.28
N SER A 44 19.58 -16.66 6.55
CA SER A 44 20.18 -16.51 7.88
C SER A 44 19.11 -16.24 8.93
N ASN A 45 18.14 -15.40 8.59
CA ASN A 45 17.07 -14.94 9.47
C ASN A 45 15.70 -15.57 9.17
N SER A 46 15.59 -16.61 8.33
CA SER A 46 14.27 -17.17 7.98
C SER A 46 14.26 -18.69 7.78
N VAL A 47 13.21 -19.31 8.31
CA VAL A 47 12.93 -20.75 8.16
C VAL A 47 11.48 -21.00 7.75
N ARG A 48 11.25 -22.08 7.00
CA ARG A 48 9.91 -22.63 6.73
C ARG A 48 9.65 -23.80 7.66
N VAL A 49 8.49 -23.79 8.30
CA VAL A 49 8.01 -24.83 9.19
C VAL A 49 6.77 -25.48 8.59
N THR A 50 6.87 -26.78 8.28
CA THR A 50 5.74 -27.54 7.74
C THR A 50 5.43 -28.70 8.70
N PHE A 51 4.21 -28.74 9.24
CA PHE A 51 3.72 -29.86 10.04
C PHE A 51 2.48 -30.47 9.38
N ASN A 52 2.50 -31.79 9.22
CA ASN A 52 1.37 -32.54 8.67
C ASN A 52 1.04 -33.75 9.55
N ARG A 53 -0.23 -33.89 9.92
CA ARG A 53 -0.71 -35.01 10.74
C ARG A 53 -0.80 -36.35 10.00
N ASP A 54 -0.80 -36.34 8.67
CA ASP A 54 -0.93 -37.54 7.82
C ASP A 54 0.43 -38.20 7.53
N TYR A 55 1.50 -37.79 8.24
CA TYR A 55 2.87 -38.32 8.12
C TYR A 55 3.47 -38.24 6.70
N ARG A 56 2.99 -37.31 5.89
CA ARG A 56 3.50 -37.01 4.55
C ARG A 56 3.42 -35.51 4.28
N PHE A 57 4.36 -34.96 3.53
CA PHE A 57 4.24 -33.60 3.02
C PHE A 57 3.41 -33.61 1.74
N THR A 58 2.50 -32.64 1.59
CA THR A 58 1.64 -32.58 0.40
C THR A 58 2.37 -32.08 -0.84
N GLY A 59 3.46 -31.33 -0.66
CA GLY A 59 4.14 -30.64 -1.76
C GLY A 59 3.33 -29.47 -2.33
N ARG A 60 2.31 -28.99 -1.60
CA ARG A 60 1.44 -27.88 -2.02
C ARG A 60 2.27 -26.68 -2.48
N ARG A 61 1.95 -26.22 -3.68
CA ARG A 61 2.53 -25.01 -4.26
C ARG A 61 2.02 -23.77 -3.51
N SER A 62 2.93 -22.84 -3.23
CA SER A 62 2.57 -21.52 -2.73
C SER A 62 2.02 -20.62 -3.83
N PHE A 63 0.95 -19.89 -3.53
CA PHE A 63 0.48 -18.76 -4.35
C PHE A 63 1.24 -17.46 -4.03
N ALA A 64 1.72 -17.34 -2.78
CA ALA A 64 2.36 -16.14 -2.26
C ALA A 64 3.87 -16.12 -2.55
N VAL A 65 4.58 -17.21 -2.23
CA VAL A 65 6.04 -17.29 -2.26
C VAL A 65 6.53 -17.64 -3.67
N VAL A 66 7.34 -16.74 -4.24
CA VAL A 66 7.91 -16.87 -5.59
C VAL A 66 9.42 -17.07 -5.57
N ASN A 67 10.07 -16.75 -4.45
CA ASN A 67 11.50 -16.97 -4.25
C ASN A 67 11.73 -17.71 -2.93
N ALA A 68 11.72 -19.04 -2.98
CA ALA A 68 12.08 -19.90 -1.85
C ALA A 68 13.46 -20.54 -2.00
N SER A 69 14.20 -20.19 -3.08
CA SER A 69 15.43 -20.86 -3.51
C SER A 69 16.66 -20.18 -2.96
N SER A 70 16.82 -20.19 -1.64
CA SER A 70 18.07 -19.82 -0.99
C SER A 70 18.38 -20.87 0.06
N CYS A 71 19.60 -21.41 0.00
CA CYS A 71 20.10 -22.37 0.97
C CYS A 71 21.38 -21.77 1.52
N GLU A 72 21.28 -21.16 2.69
CA GLU A 72 22.46 -20.78 3.46
C GLU A 72 23.11 -22.00 4.12
N ALA A 73 24.38 -21.86 4.47
CA ALA A 73 25.05 -22.85 5.28
C ALA A 73 24.45 -22.86 6.70
N PHE A 74 23.91 -24.00 7.12
CA PHE A 74 23.47 -24.23 8.48
C PHE A 74 24.11 -25.49 9.07
N THR A 75 24.21 -25.51 10.40
CA THR A 75 24.68 -26.68 11.14
C THR A 75 23.52 -27.35 11.87
N VAL A 76 23.64 -28.65 12.09
CA VAL A 76 22.68 -29.44 12.86
C VAL A 76 23.42 -30.07 14.02
N GLN A 77 22.97 -29.79 15.24
CA GLN A 77 23.50 -30.37 16.45
C GLN A 77 22.44 -31.25 17.10
N ASP A 78 22.77 -32.52 17.31
CA ASP A 78 21.93 -33.44 18.06
C ASP A 78 22.35 -33.45 19.54
N THR A 79 21.40 -33.20 20.45
CA THR A 79 21.64 -33.21 21.90
C THR A 79 20.75 -34.25 22.58
N ALA A 80 20.93 -34.47 23.89
CA ALA A 80 20.07 -35.37 24.64
C ALA A 80 18.59 -34.92 24.66
N VAL A 81 18.33 -33.61 24.56
CA VAL A 81 17.01 -33.01 24.77
C VAL A 81 16.37 -32.41 23.52
N ALA A 82 17.16 -32.00 22.54
CA ALA A 82 16.71 -31.28 21.34
C ALA A 82 17.62 -31.54 20.13
N VAL A 83 17.09 -31.25 18.94
CA VAL A 83 17.88 -31.07 17.72
C VAL A 83 17.91 -29.59 17.39
N VAL A 84 19.11 -29.02 17.21
CA VAL A 84 19.31 -27.58 17.00
C VAL A 84 19.85 -27.32 15.61
N LEU A 85 19.13 -26.54 14.82
CA LEU A 85 19.59 -26.00 13.54
C LEU A 85 20.15 -24.60 13.79
N ARG A 86 21.37 -24.30 13.35
CA ARG A 86 21.98 -22.96 13.50
C ARG A 86 22.37 -22.36 12.16
N THR A 87 21.90 -21.15 11.92
CA THR A 87 22.31 -20.26 10.84
C THR A 87 23.23 -19.15 11.41
N ALA A 88 23.56 -18.13 10.61
CA ALA A 88 24.30 -16.96 11.09
C ALA A 88 23.51 -16.08 12.07
N GLU A 89 22.18 -16.03 11.96
CA GLU A 89 21.33 -15.13 12.76
C GLU A 89 20.34 -15.87 13.68
N LEU A 90 20.11 -17.17 13.47
CA LEU A 90 19.10 -17.95 14.19
C LEU A 90 19.62 -19.29 14.70
N ALA A 91 19.06 -19.71 15.83
CA ALA A 91 19.08 -21.09 16.31
C ALA A 91 17.64 -21.60 16.47
N VAL A 92 17.28 -22.65 15.74
CA VAL A 92 15.97 -23.31 15.82
C VAL A 92 16.12 -24.64 16.53
N GLU A 93 15.56 -24.72 17.73
CA GLU A 93 15.58 -25.89 18.61
C GLU A 93 14.26 -26.64 18.51
N VAL A 94 14.30 -27.93 18.13
CA VAL A 94 13.14 -28.83 18.19
C VAL A 94 13.32 -29.78 19.36
N VAL A 95 12.46 -29.64 20.37
CA VAL A 95 12.52 -30.42 21.61
C VAL A 95 12.08 -31.85 21.36
N LYS A 96 12.91 -32.84 21.69
CA LYS A 96 12.64 -34.26 21.38
C LYS A 96 11.43 -34.83 22.13
N ALA A 97 11.14 -34.32 23.32
CA ALA A 97 10.08 -34.85 24.18
C ALA A 97 8.67 -34.63 23.62
N ASP A 98 8.44 -33.53 22.89
CA ASP A 98 7.11 -33.06 22.49
C ASP A 98 7.06 -32.32 21.13
N ALA A 99 8.20 -32.22 20.43
CA ALA A 99 8.38 -31.53 19.16
C ALA A 99 8.09 -30.02 19.19
N ARG A 100 8.10 -29.39 20.38
CA ARG A 100 8.00 -27.92 20.47
C ARG A 100 9.20 -27.24 19.86
N ILE A 101 8.93 -26.10 19.23
CA ILE A 101 9.91 -25.29 18.53
C ILE A 101 10.24 -24.07 19.38
N ARG A 102 11.54 -23.86 19.63
CA ARG A 102 12.09 -22.65 20.23
C ARG A 102 13.08 -22.02 19.25
N MET A 103 12.96 -20.72 19.03
CA MET A 103 13.79 -19.97 18.11
C MET A 103 14.51 -18.88 18.89
N CYS A 104 15.83 -18.86 18.76
CA CYS A 104 16.70 -17.90 19.40
C CYS A 104 17.50 -17.12 18.35
N ASP A 105 17.85 -15.87 18.64
CA ASP A 105 18.77 -15.08 17.82
C ASP A 105 20.24 -15.51 18.01
N SER A 106 21.16 -14.81 17.34
CA SER A 106 22.59 -15.09 17.39
C SER A 106 23.22 -14.89 18.77
N VAL A 107 22.59 -14.14 19.69
CA VAL A 107 23.07 -13.95 21.07
C VAL A 107 22.40 -14.89 22.07
N GLY A 108 21.51 -15.78 21.60
CA GLY A 108 20.84 -16.79 22.40
C GLY A 108 19.56 -16.31 23.10
N ARG A 109 19.06 -15.13 22.75
CA ARG A 109 17.77 -14.61 23.23
C ARG A 109 16.64 -15.35 22.54
N VAL A 110 15.60 -15.73 23.28
CA VAL A 110 14.40 -16.35 22.71
C VAL A 110 13.57 -15.29 22.01
N VAL A 111 13.36 -15.45 20.70
CA VAL A 111 12.57 -14.51 19.89
C VAL A 111 11.19 -15.07 19.54
N CYS A 112 11.02 -16.39 19.58
CA CYS A 112 9.75 -17.07 19.41
C CYS A 112 9.82 -18.48 20.03
N GLU A 113 8.80 -18.88 20.78
CA GLU A 113 8.70 -20.26 21.27
C GLU A 113 7.25 -20.75 21.28
N ASP A 114 7.07 -22.05 21.12
CA ASP A 114 5.76 -22.70 21.21
C ASP A 114 5.21 -22.64 22.65
N ALA A 115 3.94 -22.25 22.79
CA ALA A 115 3.22 -22.28 24.06
C ALA A 115 2.38 -23.56 24.22
N GLY A 116 2.18 -23.99 25.47
CA GLY A 116 1.35 -25.16 25.79
C GLY A 116 1.85 -26.43 25.11
N ASP A 117 0.96 -27.10 24.35
CA ASP A 117 1.28 -28.29 23.53
C ASP A 117 1.85 -27.94 22.13
N GLY A 118 2.06 -26.66 21.81
CA GLY A 118 2.62 -26.19 20.53
C GLY A 118 1.77 -26.59 19.32
N LEU A 119 2.30 -27.50 18.50
CA LEU A 119 1.61 -28.06 17.33
C LEU A 119 0.51 -29.04 17.74
N THR A 120 -0.74 -28.66 17.51
CA THR A 120 -1.93 -29.47 17.84
C THR A 120 -2.90 -29.56 16.68
N TRP A 121 -3.73 -30.59 16.67
CA TRP A 121 -4.69 -30.82 15.60
C TRP A 121 -5.94 -31.57 16.08
N ASN A 122 -7.02 -31.43 15.30
CA ASN A 122 -8.25 -32.22 15.44
C ASN A 122 -8.68 -32.69 14.05
N ARG A 123 -9.86 -33.33 13.91
CA ARG A 123 -10.35 -33.87 12.63
C ARG A 123 -10.29 -32.91 11.42
N HIS A 124 -10.37 -31.60 11.60
CA HIS A 124 -10.44 -30.64 10.48
C HIS A 124 -9.27 -29.67 10.43
N THR A 125 -8.67 -29.33 11.59
CA THR A 125 -7.73 -28.22 11.68
C THR A 125 -6.39 -28.63 12.27
N VAL A 126 -5.33 -27.97 11.81
CA VAL A 126 -4.00 -27.93 12.45
C VAL A 126 -3.73 -26.52 12.98
N MET A 127 -3.12 -26.42 14.14
CA MET A 127 -2.84 -25.16 14.85
C MET A 127 -1.43 -25.17 15.46
N CYS A 128 -0.82 -23.99 15.55
CA CYS A 128 0.35 -23.74 16.36
C CYS A 128 0.04 -22.63 17.38
N SER A 129 0.40 -22.83 18.64
CA SER A 129 0.35 -21.81 19.69
C SER A 129 1.76 -21.34 20.03
N LYS A 130 1.94 -20.03 20.16
CA LYS A 130 3.22 -19.37 20.47
C LYS A 130 3.08 -18.57 21.76
N ALA A 131 4.17 -18.48 22.52
CA ALA A 131 4.21 -17.66 23.73
C ALA A 131 4.17 -16.16 23.39
N MET A 132 3.55 -15.39 24.27
CA MET A 132 3.61 -13.92 24.29
C MET A 132 3.62 -13.43 25.73
N ASP A 133 4.06 -12.19 25.92
CA ASP A 133 4.08 -11.48 27.19
C ASP A 133 3.22 -10.20 27.11
N GLY A 134 3.29 -9.35 28.14
CA GLY A 134 2.59 -8.06 28.20
C GLY A 134 3.02 -7.05 27.13
N GLU A 135 4.27 -7.15 26.68
CA GLU A 135 4.94 -6.20 25.76
C GLU A 135 4.78 -6.61 24.28
N THR A 136 4.23 -7.79 24.02
CA THR A 136 4.05 -8.28 22.64
C THR A 136 2.96 -7.50 21.91
N HIS A 137 3.33 -6.78 20.86
CA HIS A 137 2.45 -6.09 19.92
C HIS A 137 2.28 -6.89 18.62
N PHE A 138 1.12 -6.74 17.96
CA PHE A 138 0.80 -7.45 16.72
C PHE A 138 0.37 -6.50 15.61
N TYR A 139 0.96 -6.64 14.41
CA TYR A 139 0.64 -5.84 13.23
C TYR A 139 0.50 -6.69 11.97
N GLY A 140 0.08 -6.08 10.87
CA GLY A 140 -0.06 -6.74 9.56
C GLY A 140 -1.47 -7.30 9.37
N LEU A 141 -1.57 -8.55 8.92
CA LEU A 141 -2.82 -9.27 8.61
C LEU A 141 -3.67 -8.66 7.48
N GLY A 142 -3.13 -7.70 6.73
CA GLY A 142 -3.80 -7.02 5.63
C GLY A 142 -4.91 -6.09 6.09
N GLU A 143 -6.08 -6.23 5.46
CA GLU A 143 -7.24 -5.37 5.70
C GLU A 143 -8.06 -5.89 6.88
N LYS A 144 -7.74 -5.40 8.08
CA LYS A 144 -8.43 -5.74 9.33
C LYS A 144 -8.83 -4.48 10.07
N THR A 145 -10.11 -4.35 10.42
CA THR A 145 -10.62 -3.19 11.17
C THR A 145 -10.01 -3.10 12.57
N GLY A 146 -10.38 -2.05 13.30
CA GLY A 146 -9.88 -1.78 14.64
C GLY A 146 -8.60 -0.95 14.62
N PHE A 147 -7.85 -1.02 15.72
CA PHE A 147 -6.63 -0.23 15.90
C PHE A 147 -5.45 -0.78 15.10
N LEU A 148 -4.34 -0.05 15.13
CA LEU A 148 -3.09 -0.45 14.49
C LEU A 148 -2.57 -1.75 15.10
N ASP A 149 -2.38 -1.79 16.43
CA ASP A 149 -2.06 -3.00 17.18
C ASP A 149 -3.30 -3.93 17.25
N LYS A 150 -3.04 -5.19 16.95
CA LYS A 150 -4.02 -6.26 16.80
C LYS A 150 -4.14 -7.12 18.07
N ARG A 151 -3.37 -6.83 19.13
CA ARG A 151 -3.44 -7.53 20.42
C ARG A 151 -4.87 -7.61 20.97
N GLY A 152 -5.24 -8.76 21.54
CA GLY A 152 -6.53 -9.00 22.17
C GLY A 152 -7.69 -9.15 21.18
N ARG A 153 -7.40 -9.57 19.95
CA ARG A 153 -8.39 -9.78 18.87
C ARG A 153 -8.22 -11.15 18.21
N GLU A 154 -9.30 -11.61 17.59
CA GLU A 154 -9.29 -12.75 16.69
C GLU A 154 -9.56 -12.25 15.26
N TYR A 155 -8.94 -12.90 14.27
CA TYR A 155 -9.13 -12.58 12.86
C TYR A 155 -9.26 -13.84 12.01
N LEU A 156 -10.16 -13.80 11.04
CA LEU A 156 -10.38 -14.81 10.02
C LEU A 156 -9.82 -14.33 8.67
N MET A 157 -8.99 -15.14 8.03
CA MET A 157 -8.57 -14.97 6.64
C MET A 157 -9.57 -15.66 5.73
N TRP A 158 -10.53 -14.90 5.25
CA TRP A 158 -11.53 -15.33 4.28
C TRP A 158 -12.07 -14.12 3.53
N ASN A 159 -11.61 -13.90 2.29
CA ASN A 159 -12.03 -12.76 1.47
C ASN A 159 -13.56 -12.73 1.41
N THR A 160 -14.16 -11.66 1.91
CA THR A 160 -15.60 -11.54 2.13
C THR A 160 -16.07 -10.16 1.67
N ASP A 161 -17.10 -10.18 0.84
CA ASP A 161 -17.82 -8.97 0.45
C ASP A 161 -18.73 -8.54 1.61
N ASP A 162 -18.24 -7.66 2.48
CA ASP A 162 -19.03 -7.04 3.54
C ASP A 162 -18.91 -5.51 3.50
N PRO A 163 -19.94 -4.80 3.00
CA PRO A 163 -19.91 -3.35 2.84
C PRO A 163 -20.09 -2.59 4.16
N LEU A 164 -20.40 -3.24 5.29
CA LEU A 164 -20.65 -2.58 6.57
C LEU A 164 -19.43 -2.68 7.51
N HIS A 165 -18.47 -1.77 7.37
CA HIS A 165 -17.25 -1.81 8.19
C HIS A 165 -17.49 -1.17 9.56
N THR A 166 -17.82 -1.99 10.56
CA THR A 166 -17.77 -1.55 11.96
C THR A 166 -16.37 -1.75 12.54
N PRO A 167 -15.98 -1.09 13.65
CA PRO A 167 -14.65 -1.27 14.24
C PRO A 167 -14.28 -2.71 14.60
N THR A 168 -15.26 -3.60 14.76
CA THR A 168 -15.08 -5.02 15.07
C THR A 168 -15.41 -5.94 13.89
N LYS A 169 -15.62 -5.40 12.69
CA LYS A 169 -16.00 -6.20 11.52
C LYS A 169 -14.80 -6.98 11.00
N ASP A 170 -14.93 -8.29 11.01
CA ASP A 170 -14.01 -9.21 10.38
C ASP A 170 -14.79 -10.46 9.96
N PRO A 171 -14.48 -11.08 8.80
CA PRO A 171 -13.50 -10.66 7.78
C PRO A 171 -14.00 -9.55 6.84
N LEU A 172 -13.09 -9.05 6.01
CA LEU A 172 -13.33 -8.10 4.90
C LEU A 172 -12.74 -8.68 3.59
N TYR A 173 -12.41 -7.83 2.62
CA TYR A 173 -12.14 -8.22 1.24
C TYR A 173 -10.77 -8.90 1.03
N LYS A 174 -9.78 -8.68 1.91
CA LYS A 174 -8.39 -9.12 1.69
C LYS A 174 -7.87 -10.00 2.82
N SER A 175 -7.12 -11.04 2.43
CA SER A 175 -6.52 -12.02 3.34
C SER A 175 -5.02 -12.10 3.10
N ILE A 176 -4.24 -11.33 3.85
CA ILE A 176 -2.78 -11.37 3.79
C ILE A 176 -2.27 -11.97 5.11
N PRO A 177 -2.01 -13.29 5.17
CA PRO A 177 -1.72 -13.99 6.44
C PRO A 177 -0.28 -13.79 6.94
N LEU A 178 0.24 -12.56 6.86
CA LEU A 178 1.49 -12.15 7.50
C LEU A 178 1.17 -11.51 8.85
N LEU A 179 1.52 -12.20 9.93
CA LEU A 179 1.50 -11.65 11.28
C LEU A 179 2.89 -11.10 11.61
N LEU A 180 2.97 -9.80 11.94
CA LEU A 180 4.16 -9.22 12.54
C LEU A 180 4.00 -9.20 14.05
N THR A 181 5.01 -9.67 14.77
CA THR A 181 5.13 -9.51 16.23
C THR A 181 6.30 -8.61 16.54
N PHE A 182 6.11 -7.74 17.53
CA PHE A 182 7.13 -6.82 18.01
C PHE A 182 7.11 -6.78 19.53
N ASN A 183 8.27 -6.90 20.17
CA ASN A 183 8.40 -6.94 21.63
C ASN A 183 8.88 -5.59 22.22
N GLY A 184 9.27 -4.62 21.39
CA GLY A 184 9.96 -3.39 21.80
C GLY A 184 11.44 -3.40 21.41
N GLU A 185 12.07 -4.57 21.35
CA GLU A 185 13.51 -4.70 21.02
C GLU A 185 13.80 -5.50 19.73
N TRP A 186 12.91 -6.40 19.32
CA TRP A 186 13.05 -7.18 18.08
C TRP A 186 11.69 -7.45 17.46
N ALA A 187 11.70 -7.82 16.20
CA ALA A 187 10.50 -8.19 15.45
C ALA A 187 10.59 -9.59 14.87
N THR A 188 9.44 -10.23 14.69
CA THR A 188 9.33 -11.44 13.88
C THR A 188 8.13 -11.36 12.93
N GLY A 189 8.21 -12.11 11.83
CA GLY A 189 7.14 -12.27 10.86
C GLY A 189 6.75 -13.74 10.74
N THR A 190 5.45 -14.02 10.78
CA THR A 190 4.88 -15.35 10.51
C THR A 190 3.93 -15.26 9.33
N LEU A 191 4.34 -15.78 8.17
CA LEU A 191 3.46 -15.96 7.01
C LEU A 191 2.87 -17.36 7.07
N VAL A 192 1.56 -17.49 7.30
CA VAL A 192 0.85 -18.78 7.21
C VAL A 192 0.47 -19.03 5.74
N ASP A 193 1.16 -19.96 5.08
CA ASP A 193 1.03 -20.18 3.64
C ASP A 193 -0.10 -21.17 3.30
N TYR A 194 -1.33 -20.67 3.42
CA TYR A 194 -2.55 -21.40 3.08
C TYR A 194 -3.61 -20.46 2.50
N ALA A 195 -4.07 -20.75 1.28
CA ALA A 195 -5.06 -19.93 0.57
C ALA A 195 -6.52 -20.21 0.96
N GLY A 196 -6.76 -21.16 1.88
CA GLY A 196 -8.08 -21.40 2.48
C GLY A 196 -8.27 -20.63 3.79
N ARG A 197 -9.13 -21.12 4.68
CA ARG A 197 -9.44 -20.47 5.96
C ARG A 197 -8.28 -20.55 6.95
N ILE A 198 -7.90 -19.39 7.47
CA ILE A 198 -6.92 -19.25 8.56
C ILE A 198 -7.56 -18.44 9.69
N TRP A 199 -7.38 -18.86 10.93
CA TRP A 199 -7.74 -18.08 12.11
C TRP A 199 -6.49 -17.67 12.87
N PHE A 200 -6.45 -16.42 13.31
CA PHE A 200 -5.48 -15.89 14.26
C PHE A 200 -6.21 -15.55 15.56
N ASP A 201 -5.67 -15.99 16.69
CA ASP A 201 -6.06 -15.57 18.03
C ASP A 201 -4.85 -14.88 18.65
N LEU A 202 -4.95 -13.57 18.91
CA LEU A 202 -3.84 -12.71 19.33
C LEU A 202 -3.93 -12.38 20.83
N GLY A 203 -4.16 -13.40 21.64
CA GLY A 203 -4.21 -13.30 23.09
C GLY A 203 -5.64 -13.20 23.66
N VAL A 204 -6.66 -13.63 22.91
CA VAL A 204 -8.05 -13.65 23.39
C VAL A 204 -8.31 -14.86 24.29
N ALA A 205 -7.83 -16.04 23.89
CA ALA A 205 -8.00 -17.25 24.71
C ALA A 205 -7.06 -17.28 25.93
N SER A 206 -5.92 -16.58 25.88
CA SER A 206 -4.94 -16.51 26.97
C SER A 206 -4.02 -15.30 26.83
N ASP A 207 -3.76 -14.61 27.94
CA ASP A 207 -2.81 -13.47 27.98
C ASP A 207 -1.33 -13.89 27.76
N GLY A 208 -1.03 -15.19 27.81
CA GLY A 208 0.33 -15.74 27.66
C GLY A 208 0.60 -16.43 26.33
N SER A 209 -0.37 -16.47 25.41
CA SER A 209 -0.18 -17.12 24.11
C SER A 209 -1.03 -16.53 22.99
N TYR A 210 -0.49 -16.49 21.78
CA TYR A 210 -1.25 -16.33 20.55
C TYR A 210 -1.23 -17.62 19.73
N SER A 211 -2.13 -17.77 18.77
CA SER A 211 -2.17 -18.94 17.90
C SER A 211 -2.64 -18.63 16.51
N PHE A 212 -2.26 -19.51 15.58
CA PHE A 212 -2.78 -19.51 14.22
C PHE A 212 -3.15 -20.94 13.81
N LYS A 213 -4.27 -21.05 13.11
CA LYS A 213 -4.94 -22.31 12.79
C LYS A 213 -5.40 -22.32 11.34
N VAL A 214 -5.23 -23.44 10.65
CA VAL A 214 -5.70 -23.65 9.27
C VAL A 214 -6.79 -24.71 9.22
N ASP A 215 -7.72 -24.57 8.28
CA ASP A 215 -8.68 -25.62 7.90
C ASP A 215 -8.07 -26.58 6.87
N ASP A 216 -6.98 -27.24 7.26
CA ASP A 216 -6.28 -28.26 6.47
C ASP A 216 -5.57 -29.25 7.44
N HIS A 217 -5.04 -30.34 6.90
CA HIS A 217 -4.24 -31.35 7.60
C HIS A 217 -2.75 -30.94 7.69
N GLU A 218 -2.35 -29.94 6.92
CA GLU A 218 -0.98 -29.42 6.86
C GLU A 218 -0.95 -27.93 7.22
N LEU A 219 -0.22 -27.61 8.28
CA LEU A 219 0.15 -26.24 8.62
C LEU A 219 1.55 -25.96 8.06
N ASP A 220 1.63 -24.97 7.18
CA ASP A 220 2.87 -24.55 6.54
C ASP A 220 3.04 -23.05 6.76
N TYR A 221 4.11 -22.65 7.42
CA TYR A 221 4.37 -21.25 7.72
C TYR A 221 5.84 -20.89 7.58
N TYR A 222 6.10 -19.64 7.24
CA TYR A 222 7.43 -19.06 7.16
C TYR A 222 7.61 -18.18 8.39
N PHE A 223 8.71 -18.41 9.10
CA PHE A 223 9.17 -17.56 10.19
C PHE A 223 10.33 -16.69 9.70
N ILE A 224 10.29 -15.42 10.06
CA ILE A 224 11.28 -14.42 9.70
C ILE A 224 11.65 -13.66 10.96
N TYR A 225 12.95 -13.57 11.25
CA TYR A 225 13.48 -12.74 12.33
C TYR A 225 14.03 -11.43 11.77
N GLY A 226 13.90 -10.36 12.55
CA GLY A 226 14.62 -9.11 12.31
C GLY A 226 14.92 -8.40 13.62
N PRO A 227 16.06 -7.68 13.71
CA PRO A 227 16.27 -6.74 14.80
C PRO A 227 15.20 -5.64 14.81
N ASP A 228 14.53 -5.39 13.68
CA ASP A 228 13.43 -4.45 13.54
C ASP A 228 12.37 -4.94 12.54
N LEU A 229 11.23 -4.24 12.48
CA LEU A 229 10.13 -4.52 11.55
C LEU A 229 10.54 -4.36 10.08
N LYS A 230 11.47 -3.45 9.76
CA LYS A 230 11.91 -3.19 8.38
C LYS A 230 12.64 -4.40 7.81
N ARG A 231 13.50 -5.05 8.60
CA ARG A 231 14.20 -6.28 8.21
C ARG A 231 13.23 -7.42 7.94
N VAL A 232 12.22 -7.59 8.79
CA VAL A 232 11.17 -8.62 8.60
C VAL A 232 10.42 -8.38 7.29
N LEU A 233 9.97 -7.14 7.03
CA LEU A 233 9.27 -6.78 5.80
C LEU A 233 10.14 -6.94 4.55
N GLY A 234 11.41 -6.56 4.62
CA GLY A 234 12.38 -6.75 3.55
C GLY A 234 12.49 -8.22 3.15
N THR A 235 12.73 -9.11 4.13
CA THR A 235 12.80 -10.56 3.86
C THR A 235 11.46 -11.13 3.39
N TYR A 236 10.32 -10.68 3.95
CA TYR A 236 9.00 -11.13 3.49
C TYR A 236 8.74 -10.79 2.01
N THR A 237 9.07 -9.57 1.60
CA THR A 237 8.88 -9.12 0.22
C THR A 237 9.95 -9.66 -0.72
N ASP A 238 11.12 -10.08 -0.23
CA ASP A 238 12.05 -10.87 -1.02
C ASP A 238 11.49 -12.26 -1.34
N LEU A 239 10.86 -12.92 -0.36
CA LEU A 239 10.22 -14.24 -0.54
C LEU A 239 8.98 -14.17 -1.45
N THR A 240 8.16 -13.13 -1.26
CA THR A 240 6.86 -12.97 -1.94
C THR A 240 6.91 -12.05 -3.16
N GLY A 241 8.08 -11.48 -3.48
CA GLY A 241 8.27 -10.52 -4.57
C GLY A 241 7.88 -9.09 -4.18
N ARG A 242 8.65 -8.11 -4.67
CA ARG A 242 8.40 -6.69 -4.47
C ARG A 242 7.43 -6.14 -5.52
N MET A 243 6.83 -4.98 -5.22
CA MET A 243 5.99 -4.30 -6.20
C MET A 243 6.84 -3.83 -7.40
N PRO A 244 6.35 -3.95 -8.64
CA PRO A 244 6.92 -3.18 -9.74
C PRO A 244 6.60 -1.70 -9.55
N LEU A 245 7.43 -0.81 -10.12
CA LEU A 245 7.16 0.62 -10.10
C LEU A 245 5.89 0.90 -10.94
N PRO A 246 4.88 1.63 -10.41
CA PRO A 246 3.68 1.92 -11.16
C PRO A 246 3.96 2.97 -12.24
N PRO A 247 3.06 3.15 -13.23
CA PRO A 247 3.13 4.33 -14.06
C PRO A 247 2.91 5.60 -13.20
N LEU A 248 3.68 6.65 -13.44
CA LEU A 248 3.69 7.87 -12.64
C LEU A 248 2.31 8.53 -12.56
N TRP A 249 1.52 8.47 -13.64
CA TRP A 249 0.16 9.01 -13.66
C TRP A 249 -0.79 8.34 -12.67
N ALA A 250 -0.53 7.09 -12.27
CA ALA A 250 -1.34 6.39 -11.27
C ALA A 250 -1.16 6.97 -9.87
N LEU A 251 -0.13 7.79 -9.65
CA LEU A 251 0.10 8.48 -8.39
C LEU A 251 -0.59 9.85 -8.35
N GLY A 252 -1.17 10.32 -9.46
CA GLY A 252 -1.98 11.53 -9.51
C GLY A 252 -3.36 11.37 -8.85
N TYR A 253 -4.19 12.41 -8.94
CA TYR A 253 -5.57 12.34 -8.48
C TYR A 253 -6.45 11.60 -9.50
N GLN A 254 -7.39 10.82 -8.98
CA GLN A 254 -8.26 9.97 -9.76
C GLN A 254 -9.73 10.17 -9.39
N GLN A 255 -10.61 10.20 -10.39
CA GLN A 255 -12.06 10.40 -10.19
C GLN A 255 -12.85 9.17 -10.61
N CYS A 256 -13.78 8.75 -9.76
CA CYS A 256 -14.72 7.69 -10.03
C CYS A 256 -16.10 8.05 -9.46
N ARG A 257 -17.11 7.38 -9.99
CA ARG A 257 -18.47 7.29 -9.47
C ARG A 257 -19.08 6.04 -10.06
N TRP A 258 -19.83 5.28 -9.27
CA TRP A 258 -20.77 4.29 -9.80
C TRP A 258 -22.00 5.07 -10.24
N SER A 259 -22.35 5.24 -11.51
CA SER A 259 -21.50 5.15 -12.70
C SER A 259 -21.47 6.51 -13.40
N TYR A 260 -20.45 6.78 -14.21
CA TYR A 260 -20.50 7.82 -15.24
C TYR A 260 -20.98 7.23 -16.57
N TYR A 261 -22.19 7.59 -16.99
CA TYR A 261 -22.76 7.24 -18.31
C TYR A 261 -23.91 8.21 -18.64
N PRO A 262 -24.25 8.41 -19.92
CA PRO A 262 -23.55 7.92 -21.12
C PRO A 262 -22.22 8.68 -21.37
N GLU A 263 -21.56 8.41 -22.50
CA GLU A 263 -20.30 9.05 -22.94
C GLU A 263 -20.27 10.58 -22.75
N ALA A 264 -21.39 11.28 -22.98
CA ALA A 264 -21.48 12.73 -22.81
C ALA A 264 -21.18 13.21 -21.38
N VAL A 265 -21.58 12.44 -20.36
CA VAL A 265 -21.29 12.76 -18.94
C VAL A 265 -19.79 12.63 -18.65
N VAL A 266 -19.13 11.65 -19.26
CA VAL A 266 -17.69 11.44 -19.11
C VAL A 266 -16.89 12.59 -19.74
N ARG A 267 -17.35 13.08 -20.90
CA ARG A 267 -16.73 14.23 -21.58
C ARG A 267 -16.92 15.52 -20.80
N ASP A 268 -18.13 15.79 -20.32
CA ASP A 268 -18.44 16.95 -19.48
C ASP A 268 -17.60 16.96 -18.18
N LEU A 269 -17.44 15.80 -17.56
CA LEU A 269 -16.57 15.62 -16.39
C LEU A 269 -15.11 16.00 -16.71
N ALA A 270 -14.57 15.50 -17.82
CA ALA A 270 -13.20 15.76 -18.25
C ALA A 270 -12.97 17.25 -18.56
N ASP A 271 -13.87 17.85 -19.31
CA ASP A 271 -13.83 19.28 -19.65
C ASP A 271 -13.92 20.13 -18.38
N THR A 272 -14.81 19.79 -17.44
CA THR A 272 -14.98 20.50 -16.16
C THR A 272 -13.70 20.50 -15.31
N PHE A 273 -12.97 19.38 -15.24
CA PHE A 273 -11.67 19.34 -14.53
C PHE A 273 -10.68 20.33 -15.11
N ARG A 274 -10.60 20.41 -16.44
CA ARG A 274 -9.68 21.32 -17.16
C ARG A 274 -10.12 22.77 -16.99
N GLU A 275 -11.42 23.06 -17.14
CA GLU A 275 -11.98 24.40 -16.94
C GLU A 275 -11.75 24.94 -15.52
N LYS A 276 -11.83 24.06 -14.52
CA LYS A 276 -11.66 24.44 -13.11
C LYS A 276 -10.21 24.46 -12.63
N ASP A 277 -9.25 24.12 -13.50
CA ASP A 277 -7.82 24.06 -13.14
C ASP A 277 -7.59 23.16 -11.90
N ILE A 278 -8.23 21.98 -11.94
CA ILE A 278 -8.10 20.94 -10.92
C ILE A 278 -7.40 19.74 -11.57
N PRO A 279 -6.19 19.39 -11.12
CA PRO A 279 -5.47 18.27 -11.70
C PRO A 279 -6.21 16.94 -11.56
N CYS A 280 -6.20 16.13 -12.62
CA CYS A 280 -6.76 14.79 -12.63
C CYS A 280 -6.15 13.97 -13.77
N ASP A 281 -5.62 12.79 -13.42
CA ASP A 281 -4.98 11.87 -14.36
C ASP A 281 -5.91 10.76 -14.83
N VAL A 282 -6.90 10.35 -14.00
CA VAL A 282 -7.67 9.13 -14.24
C VAL A 282 -9.16 9.36 -14.10
N ILE A 283 -9.93 8.92 -15.10
CA ILE A 283 -11.38 8.79 -15.02
C ILE A 283 -11.73 7.29 -15.07
N TYR A 284 -12.48 6.83 -14.08
CA TYR A 284 -12.95 5.46 -14.03
C TYR A 284 -14.32 5.31 -14.70
N LEU A 285 -14.50 4.21 -15.43
CA LEU A 285 -15.81 3.73 -15.87
C LEU A 285 -16.18 2.51 -15.04
N ASP A 286 -17.17 2.72 -14.16
CA ASP A 286 -17.83 1.67 -13.40
C ASP A 286 -18.80 0.88 -14.31
N ILE A 287 -19.49 -0.12 -13.76
CA ILE A 287 -20.01 -1.30 -14.46
C ILE A 287 -21.00 -1.04 -15.60
N ASP A 288 -21.60 0.17 -15.65
CA ASP A 288 -22.60 0.58 -16.63
C ASP A 288 -22.06 0.85 -18.05
N TYR A 289 -20.73 0.77 -18.28
CA TYR A 289 -20.17 0.84 -19.64
C TYR A 289 -20.37 -0.46 -20.45
N MET A 290 -20.62 -1.59 -19.78
CA MET A 290 -20.74 -2.90 -20.41
C MET A 290 -22.16 -3.15 -20.96
N ASP A 291 -22.27 -3.87 -22.08
CA ASP A 291 -23.57 -4.31 -22.62
C ASP A 291 -24.18 -5.40 -21.73
N GLY A 292 -25.24 -5.04 -21.01
CA GLY A 292 -25.99 -5.95 -20.14
C GLY A 292 -25.08 -6.64 -19.11
N TYR A 293 -24.06 -5.92 -18.64
CA TYR A 293 -23.03 -6.36 -17.70
C TYR A 293 -22.19 -7.55 -18.18
N ARG A 294 -22.09 -7.76 -19.50
CA ARG A 294 -21.19 -8.75 -20.09
C ARG A 294 -19.76 -8.19 -20.09
N VAL A 295 -18.85 -8.86 -19.39
CA VAL A 295 -17.43 -8.48 -19.37
C VAL A 295 -16.83 -8.38 -20.78
N PHE A 296 -15.79 -7.57 -20.98
CA PHE A 296 -15.17 -7.41 -22.30
C PHE A 296 -16.11 -6.94 -23.41
N THR A 297 -17.15 -6.16 -23.07
CA THR A 297 -18.06 -5.53 -24.04
C THR A 297 -18.20 -4.04 -23.75
N TRP A 298 -18.77 -3.32 -24.71
CA TRP A 298 -19.19 -1.93 -24.57
C TRP A 298 -20.66 -1.82 -24.95
N ASP A 299 -21.47 -1.17 -24.12
CA ASP A 299 -22.83 -0.79 -24.47
C ASP A 299 -22.78 0.32 -25.53
N ARG A 300 -23.18 -0.02 -26.76
CA ARG A 300 -23.11 0.89 -27.91
C ARG A 300 -24.20 1.97 -27.93
N GLU A 301 -25.22 1.86 -27.07
CA GLU A 301 -26.20 2.93 -26.89
C GLU A 301 -25.65 4.01 -25.95
N ARG A 302 -24.95 3.59 -24.89
CA ARG A 302 -24.35 4.49 -23.89
C ARG A 302 -22.98 5.04 -24.33
N PHE A 303 -22.20 4.22 -25.01
CA PHE A 303 -20.83 4.48 -25.48
C PHE A 303 -20.73 4.09 -26.97
N PRO A 304 -21.29 4.90 -27.88
CA PRO A 304 -21.36 4.56 -29.30
C PRO A 304 -19.98 4.36 -29.94
N ASP A 305 -19.00 5.20 -29.58
CA ASP A 305 -17.63 5.15 -30.11
C ASP A 305 -16.58 5.26 -28.99
N PRO A 306 -16.36 4.16 -28.24
CA PRO A 306 -15.46 4.16 -27.10
C PRO A 306 -14.00 4.42 -27.50
N GLU A 307 -13.55 3.98 -28.68
CA GLU A 307 -12.18 4.24 -29.15
C GLU A 307 -11.94 5.74 -29.35
N ARG A 308 -12.90 6.43 -30.00
CA ARG A 308 -12.82 7.88 -30.15
C ARG A 308 -12.91 8.61 -28.81
N MET A 309 -13.83 8.21 -27.92
CA MET A 309 -13.91 8.76 -26.58
C MET A 309 -12.58 8.64 -25.82
N LEU A 310 -11.98 7.44 -25.83
CA LEU A 310 -10.71 7.18 -25.17
C LEU A 310 -9.57 8.02 -25.77
N ALA A 311 -9.52 8.16 -27.10
CA ALA A 311 -8.53 9.00 -27.78
C ALA A 311 -8.69 10.49 -27.44
N ASP A 312 -9.92 11.00 -27.45
CA ASP A 312 -10.22 12.40 -27.13
C ASP A 312 -9.85 12.72 -25.67
N LEU A 313 -10.21 11.84 -24.72
CA LEU A 313 -9.83 11.96 -23.31
C LEU A 313 -8.31 11.88 -23.13
N GLY A 314 -7.65 10.99 -23.88
CA GLY A 314 -6.19 10.86 -23.91
C GLY A 314 -5.50 12.14 -24.39
N ALA A 315 -6.07 12.83 -25.39
CA ALA A 315 -5.56 14.12 -25.87
C ALA A 315 -5.67 15.24 -24.81
N GLN A 316 -6.61 15.11 -23.87
CA GLN A 316 -6.72 15.99 -22.70
C GLN A 316 -5.86 15.51 -21.49
N GLY A 317 -5.09 14.43 -21.65
CA GLY A 317 -4.23 13.89 -20.61
C GLY A 317 -4.89 12.88 -19.65
N PHE A 318 -6.15 12.51 -19.86
CA PHE A 318 -6.83 11.52 -19.03
C PHE A 318 -6.50 10.09 -19.45
N LYS A 319 -6.31 9.23 -18.45
CA LYS A 319 -6.25 7.78 -18.60
C LYS A 319 -7.59 7.23 -18.16
N VAL A 320 -8.19 6.34 -18.95
CA VAL A 320 -9.45 5.69 -18.57
C VAL A 320 -9.17 4.31 -18.00
N VAL A 321 -9.76 4.01 -16.85
CA VAL A 321 -9.70 2.72 -16.18
C VAL A 321 -11.10 2.13 -16.12
N THR A 322 -11.26 0.89 -16.59
CA THR A 322 -12.58 0.23 -16.65
C THR A 322 -12.67 -0.90 -15.62
N ILE A 323 -13.82 -1.02 -14.96
CA ILE A 323 -14.10 -2.15 -14.09
C ILE A 323 -14.25 -3.46 -14.88
N VAL A 324 -13.83 -4.58 -14.31
CA VAL A 324 -14.01 -5.95 -14.82
C VAL A 324 -14.27 -6.88 -13.64
N ASN A 325 -15.43 -7.55 -13.65
CA ASN A 325 -15.81 -8.51 -12.62
C ASN A 325 -15.49 -9.94 -13.06
N PRO A 326 -15.31 -10.91 -12.15
CA PRO A 326 -15.02 -12.29 -12.53
C PRO A 326 -16.23 -13.05 -13.11
N GLY A 327 -17.46 -12.57 -12.89
CA GLY A 327 -18.67 -13.24 -13.33
C GLY A 327 -18.93 -13.09 -14.83
N VAL A 328 -18.81 -14.18 -15.59
CA VAL A 328 -19.14 -14.24 -17.01
C VAL A 328 -20.61 -14.59 -17.17
N LYS A 329 -21.42 -13.66 -17.69
CA LYS A 329 -22.86 -13.83 -17.89
C LYS A 329 -23.19 -15.16 -18.59
N ARG A 330 -24.11 -15.92 -18.02
CA ARG A 330 -24.68 -17.12 -18.63
C ARG A 330 -25.59 -16.72 -19.79
N ASP A 331 -25.05 -16.74 -21.00
CA ASP A 331 -25.77 -16.37 -22.21
C ASP A 331 -25.26 -17.21 -23.40
N PRO A 332 -26.08 -18.08 -24.00
CA PRO A 332 -25.66 -18.93 -25.12
C PRO A 332 -25.33 -18.14 -26.39
N ASN A 333 -25.68 -16.85 -26.47
CA ASN A 333 -25.33 -15.97 -27.58
C ASN A 333 -24.09 -15.12 -27.31
N TYR A 334 -23.49 -15.24 -26.12
CA TYR A 334 -22.32 -14.48 -25.73
C TYR A 334 -21.04 -15.30 -25.88
N GLY A 335 -20.20 -14.92 -26.84
CA GLY A 335 -19.04 -15.72 -27.27
C GLY A 335 -18.05 -16.07 -26.15
N VAL A 336 -17.81 -15.17 -25.20
CA VAL A 336 -16.93 -15.42 -24.04
C VAL A 336 -17.48 -16.56 -23.18
N TYR A 337 -18.78 -16.56 -22.89
CA TYR A 337 -19.42 -17.65 -22.15
C TYR A 337 -19.35 -18.98 -22.91
N VAL A 338 -19.72 -18.97 -24.20
CA VAL A 338 -19.71 -20.17 -25.06
C VAL A 338 -18.32 -20.80 -25.11
N GLU A 339 -17.28 -19.98 -25.33
CA GLU A 339 -15.90 -20.46 -25.37
C GLU A 339 -15.45 -21.03 -24.03
N GLY A 340 -15.74 -20.35 -22.92
CA GLY A 340 -15.38 -20.83 -21.57
C GLY A 340 -16.04 -22.17 -21.21
N VAL A 341 -17.27 -22.40 -21.68
CA VAL A 341 -17.93 -23.71 -21.55
C VAL A 341 -17.23 -24.77 -22.40
N GLN A 342 -17.01 -24.50 -23.69
CA GLN A 342 -16.42 -25.43 -24.66
C GLN A 342 -14.99 -25.86 -24.27
N ARG A 343 -14.21 -24.96 -23.69
CA ARG A 343 -12.81 -25.20 -23.29
C ARG A 343 -12.64 -25.62 -21.83
N HIS A 344 -13.74 -25.83 -21.12
CA HIS A 344 -13.73 -26.19 -19.70
C HIS A 344 -12.89 -25.23 -18.82
N LEU A 345 -13.21 -23.93 -18.87
CA LEU A 345 -12.46 -22.86 -18.18
C LEU A 345 -13.14 -22.31 -16.92
N PHE A 346 -14.37 -22.72 -16.63
CA PHE A 346 -15.13 -22.29 -15.46
C PHE A 346 -15.01 -23.28 -14.29
N CYS A 347 -15.18 -22.77 -13.06
CA CYS A 347 -15.35 -23.57 -11.85
C CYS A 347 -16.51 -24.55 -12.01
N ARG A 348 -16.36 -25.76 -11.47
CA ARG A 348 -17.31 -26.87 -11.66
C ARG A 348 -17.62 -27.56 -10.35
N TRP A 349 -18.82 -28.12 -10.27
CA TRP A 349 -19.15 -29.11 -9.25
C TRP A 349 -18.33 -30.38 -9.43
N LEU A 350 -18.26 -31.20 -8.38
CA LEU A 350 -17.66 -32.54 -8.44
C LEU A 350 -18.34 -33.45 -9.48
N THR A 351 -19.59 -33.16 -9.86
CA THR A 351 -20.32 -33.84 -10.95
C THR A 351 -19.80 -33.49 -12.34
N GLY A 352 -18.94 -32.47 -12.47
CA GLY A 352 -18.41 -31.94 -13.72
C GLY A 352 -19.25 -30.80 -14.33
N GLU A 353 -20.41 -30.51 -13.77
CA GLU A 353 -21.29 -29.41 -14.21
C GLU A 353 -20.69 -28.04 -13.90
N VAL A 354 -20.85 -27.08 -14.81
CA VAL A 354 -20.40 -25.69 -14.59
C VAL A 354 -21.19 -25.08 -13.43
N TYR A 355 -20.50 -24.43 -12.51
CA TYR A 355 -21.14 -23.64 -11.47
C TYR A 355 -21.72 -22.35 -12.04
N HIS A 356 -22.98 -22.05 -11.71
CA HIS A 356 -23.62 -20.77 -12.01
C HIS A 356 -24.06 -20.13 -10.69
N GLY A 357 -23.37 -19.06 -10.30
CA GLY A 357 -23.80 -18.17 -9.22
C GLY A 357 -24.60 -16.99 -9.75
N ARG A 358 -24.86 -16.00 -8.90
CA ARG A 358 -25.57 -14.77 -9.28
C ARG A 358 -24.79 -13.54 -8.88
N VAL A 359 -24.60 -12.65 -9.85
CA VAL A 359 -23.96 -11.33 -9.66
C VAL A 359 -24.64 -10.30 -10.57
N TRP A 360 -24.01 -9.15 -10.82
CA TRP A 360 -24.49 -8.07 -11.68
C TRP A 360 -25.15 -8.51 -13.01
N PRO A 361 -24.52 -9.36 -13.86
CA PRO A 361 -25.15 -9.85 -15.08
C PRO A 361 -26.34 -10.81 -14.90
N GLY A 362 -26.74 -11.15 -13.68
CA GLY A 362 -27.66 -12.23 -13.37
C GLY A 362 -26.92 -13.54 -13.11
N GLU A 363 -27.39 -14.65 -13.68
CA GLU A 363 -26.66 -15.92 -13.62
C GLU A 363 -25.30 -15.79 -14.33
N ALA A 364 -24.23 -16.21 -13.67
CA ALA A 364 -22.87 -16.08 -14.18
C ALA A 364 -22.01 -17.31 -13.87
N ALA A 365 -21.11 -17.65 -14.79
CA ALA A 365 -20.05 -18.62 -14.57
C ALA A 365 -18.76 -17.92 -14.13
N PHE A 366 -18.00 -18.56 -13.25
CA PHE A 366 -16.76 -18.02 -12.69
C PHE A 366 -15.56 -18.73 -13.32
N PRO A 367 -14.61 -18.02 -13.95
CA PRO A 367 -13.38 -18.62 -14.46
C PRO A 367 -12.60 -19.28 -13.33
N ASP A 368 -12.06 -20.48 -13.58
CA ASP A 368 -11.10 -21.12 -12.69
C ASP A 368 -9.72 -20.51 -12.94
N PHE A 369 -9.42 -19.40 -12.26
CA PHE A 369 -8.12 -18.72 -12.41
C PHE A 369 -6.93 -19.55 -11.90
N THR A 370 -7.16 -20.67 -11.21
CA THR A 370 -6.07 -21.58 -10.83
C THR A 370 -5.55 -22.37 -12.04
N LYS A 371 -6.34 -22.47 -13.12
CA LYS A 371 -5.97 -23.07 -14.41
C LYS A 371 -5.21 -22.09 -15.29
N LYS A 372 -3.98 -22.42 -15.69
CA LYS A 372 -3.16 -21.62 -16.64
C LYS A 372 -3.88 -21.29 -17.94
N GLU A 373 -4.64 -22.24 -18.47
CA GLU A 373 -5.41 -22.02 -19.71
C GLU A 373 -6.49 -20.94 -19.53
N ALA A 374 -7.18 -20.93 -18.39
CA ALA A 374 -8.19 -19.93 -18.08
C ALA A 374 -7.57 -18.55 -17.89
N ARG A 375 -6.42 -18.45 -17.20
CA ARG A 375 -5.66 -17.19 -17.07
C ARG A 375 -5.24 -16.63 -18.42
N ARG A 376 -4.72 -17.47 -19.32
CA ARG A 376 -4.34 -17.05 -20.68
C ARG A 376 -5.54 -16.58 -21.49
N TRP A 377 -6.62 -17.35 -21.47
CA TRP A 377 -7.87 -16.99 -22.16
C TRP A 377 -8.43 -15.66 -21.66
N TRP A 378 -8.47 -15.47 -20.34
CA TRP A 378 -8.92 -14.21 -19.73
C TRP A 378 -8.01 -13.04 -20.11
N ALA A 379 -6.70 -13.25 -20.16
CA ALA A 379 -5.74 -12.24 -20.62
C ALA A 379 -6.00 -11.83 -22.09
N GLU A 380 -6.27 -12.79 -22.97
CA GLU A 380 -6.59 -12.55 -24.39
C GLU A 380 -7.90 -11.73 -24.55
N LYS A 381 -8.90 -11.93 -23.67
CA LYS A 381 -10.17 -11.19 -23.75
C LYS A 381 -10.06 -9.70 -23.41
N HIS A 382 -9.01 -9.29 -22.71
CA HIS A 382 -8.78 -7.87 -22.41
C HIS A 382 -8.45 -7.04 -23.66
N ASP A 383 -8.19 -7.64 -24.83
CA ASP A 383 -8.03 -6.90 -26.09
C ASP A 383 -9.24 -6.01 -26.40
N ALA A 384 -10.45 -6.45 -26.01
CA ALA A 384 -11.67 -5.66 -26.14
C ALA A 384 -11.66 -4.33 -25.37
N LEU A 385 -10.75 -4.17 -24.40
CA LEU A 385 -10.60 -2.98 -23.56
C LEU A 385 -9.25 -2.32 -23.82
N LEU A 386 -8.15 -3.03 -23.54
CA LEU A 386 -6.78 -2.51 -23.67
C LEU A 386 -6.43 -2.18 -25.12
N GLY A 387 -6.86 -2.99 -26.08
CA GLY A 387 -6.68 -2.76 -27.52
C GLY A 387 -7.46 -1.55 -28.04
N LYS A 388 -8.50 -1.11 -27.32
CA LYS A 388 -9.28 0.10 -27.64
C LYS A 388 -8.74 1.39 -27.01
N GLY A 389 -7.71 1.29 -26.17
CA GLY A 389 -7.08 2.44 -25.53
C GLY A 389 -7.30 2.56 -24.03
N VAL A 390 -8.04 1.65 -23.37
CA VAL A 390 -8.15 1.62 -21.90
C VAL A 390 -6.75 1.50 -21.29
N ALA A 391 -6.44 2.35 -20.31
CA ALA A 391 -5.10 2.50 -19.74
C ALA A 391 -4.84 1.59 -18.53
N GLY A 392 -5.88 1.24 -17.78
CA GLY A 392 -5.79 0.39 -16.60
C GLY A 392 -7.05 -0.46 -16.40
N ILE A 393 -6.96 -1.48 -15.55
CA ILE A 393 -8.09 -2.38 -15.25
C ILE A 393 -8.40 -2.34 -13.75
N TRP A 394 -9.69 -2.27 -13.42
CA TRP A 394 -10.19 -2.36 -12.06
C TRP A 394 -10.90 -3.71 -11.87
N ASN A 395 -10.26 -4.65 -11.17
CA ASN A 395 -10.83 -5.95 -10.83
C ASN A 395 -11.69 -5.84 -9.56
N ASP A 396 -13.00 -6.02 -9.70
CA ASP A 396 -13.94 -5.93 -8.60
C ASP A 396 -14.73 -7.22 -8.40
N MET A 397 -15.37 -7.36 -7.24
CA MET A 397 -16.20 -8.52 -6.87
C MET A 397 -15.44 -9.85 -6.87
N ASN A 398 -14.11 -9.81 -6.74
CA ASN A 398 -13.22 -10.95 -6.91
C ASN A 398 -12.80 -11.64 -5.61
N GLU A 399 -13.60 -11.50 -4.55
CA GLU A 399 -13.47 -12.29 -3.32
C GLU A 399 -13.48 -13.81 -3.54
N PRO A 400 -14.29 -14.42 -4.46
CA PRO A 400 -15.32 -13.89 -5.39
C PRO A 400 -16.72 -13.74 -4.77
N SER A 401 -17.42 -12.66 -5.10
CA SER A 401 -18.78 -12.42 -4.60
C SER A 401 -19.83 -13.29 -5.30
N ASP A 402 -20.80 -13.81 -4.54
CA ASP A 402 -21.99 -14.49 -5.06
C ASP A 402 -23.25 -14.08 -4.27
N PHE A 403 -24.22 -13.52 -4.99
CA PHE A 403 -25.50 -13.03 -4.45
C PHE A 403 -26.58 -14.11 -4.38
N SER A 404 -26.23 -15.38 -4.61
CA SER A 404 -27.18 -16.51 -4.59
C SER A 404 -27.66 -16.88 -3.18
N LEU A 405 -26.95 -16.46 -2.13
CA LEU A 405 -27.56 -16.45 -0.80
C LEU A 405 -28.83 -15.60 -0.84
N PRO A 406 -29.94 -16.03 -0.22
CA PRO A 406 -31.20 -15.30 -0.34
C PRO A 406 -30.98 -13.83 0.03
N PRO A 407 -31.28 -12.88 -0.88
CA PRO A 407 -31.20 -11.47 -0.52
C PRO A 407 -32.15 -11.24 0.65
N THR A 408 -31.68 -10.61 1.73
CA THR A 408 -32.63 -9.97 2.63
C THR A 408 -33.41 -8.92 1.81
N PRO A 409 -34.71 -8.70 2.04
CA PRO A 409 -35.53 -7.73 1.31
C PRO A 409 -35.12 -6.24 1.46
N SER A 410 -33.84 -5.95 1.75
CA SER A 410 -33.31 -4.63 2.06
C SER A 410 -32.38 -4.05 0.99
N THR A 411 -31.98 -4.78 -0.04
CA THR A 411 -31.19 -4.19 -1.16
C THR A 411 -32.03 -3.46 -2.20
N GLN A 412 -33.35 -3.30 -1.97
CA GLN A 412 -34.20 -2.41 -2.78
C GLN A 412 -34.66 -1.14 -2.05
N ARG A 413 -34.23 -0.88 -0.82
CA ARG A 413 -34.44 0.41 -0.14
C ARG A 413 -33.51 0.52 1.07
N SER A 414 -32.59 1.47 1.00
CA SER A 414 -31.99 2.08 2.18
C SER A 414 -33.11 2.53 3.13
N THR A 415 -33.22 1.87 4.28
CA THR A 415 -33.52 2.50 5.56
C THR A 415 -32.95 1.63 6.67
N ALA A 416 -32.34 2.29 7.65
CA ALA A 416 -31.85 1.72 8.89
C ALA A 416 -32.80 0.71 9.55
N GLN A 417 -32.20 -0.18 10.36
CA GLN A 417 -32.79 -1.12 11.33
C GLN A 417 -33.18 -2.51 10.81
N GLY A 418 -32.37 -3.51 11.21
CA GLY A 418 -32.93 -4.68 11.90
C GLY A 418 -33.22 -5.95 11.11
N SER A 419 -32.46 -6.29 10.07
CA SER A 419 -32.42 -7.70 9.60
C SER A 419 -31.35 -8.49 10.36
N PRO A 420 -31.56 -9.79 10.69
CA PRO A 420 -30.48 -10.60 11.27
C PRO A 420 -29.29 -10.54 10.31
N ALA A 421 -28.11 -10.18 10.82
CA ALA A 421 -26.90 -10.10 10.02
C ALA A 421 -26.70 -11.43 9.30
N GLN A 422 -26.93 -11.42 7.98
CA GLN A 422 -26.64 -12.54 7.12
C GLN A 422 -25.14 -12.81 7.22
N ASP A 423 -24.76 -14.07 7.43
CA ASP A 423 -23.37 -14.46 7.46
C ASP A 423 -22.76 -14.28 6.07
N ARG A 424 -22.15 -13.11 5.84
CA ARG A 424 -21.57 -12.69 4.56
C ARG A 424 -20.38 -13.56 4.15
N THR A 425 -19.77 -14.30 5.07
CA THR A 425 -18.69 -15.26 4.74
C THR A 425 -19.14 -16.38 3.79
N LYS A 426 -20.46 -16.56 3.65
CA LYS A 426 -21.08 -17.51 2.70
C LYS A 426 -21.51 -16.86 1.38
N ALA A 427 -21.38 -15.54 1.24
CA ALA A 427 -21.78 -14.78 0.04
C ALA A 427 -20.71 -14.87 -1.05
N THR A 428 -20.28 -16.10 -1.33
CA THR A 428 -19.20 -16.44 -2.24
C THR A 428 -19.48 -17.79 -2.89
N VAL A 429 -18.65 -18.18 -3.85
CA VAL A 429 -18.77 -19.46 -4.53
C VAL A 429 -18.56 -20.62 -3.52
N PRO A 430 -19.28 -21.75 -3.65
CA PRO A 430 -19.22 -22.85 -2.70
C PRO A 430 -17.83 -23.46 -2.54
N ASP A 431 -17.49 -23.85 -1.31
CA ASP A 431 -16.21 -24.46 -0.97
C ASP A 431 -15.94 -25.77 -1.75
N GLU A 432 -17.00 -26.53 -2.05
CA GLU A 432 -16.94 -27.87 -2.66
C GLU A 432 -16.71 -27.86 -4.18
N LEU A 433 -16.67 -26.69 -4.81
CA LEU A 433 -16.31 -26.58 -6.22
C LEU A 433 -14.89 -27.12 -6.45
N MET A 434 -14.66 -27.71 -7.61
CA MET A 434 -13.33 -28.17 -8.02
C MET A 434 -12.56 -27.03 -8.66
N ALA A 435 -11.34 -26.80 -8.18
CA ALA A 435 -10.30 -26.02 -8.83
C ALA A 435 -9.25 -26.97 -9.42
N GLU A 436 -8.83 -26.74 -10.67
CA GLU A 436 -7.86 -27.57 -11.38
C GLU A 436 -6.43 -27.36 -10.88
N ASN A 437 -6.12 -26.14 -10.44
CA ASN A 437 -4.90 -25.78 -9.74
C ASN A 437 -3.61 -26.26 -10.45
N ASP A 438 -3.52 -25.96 -11.76
CA ASP A 438 -2.37 -26.28 -12.62
C ASP A 438 -1.92 -27.76 -12.53
N GLY A 439 -2.89 -28.68 -12.43
CA GLY A 439 -2.67 -30.13 -12.39
C GLY A 439 -2.61 -30.76 -10.99
N ASP A 440 -2.87 -29.99 -9.92
CA ASP A 440 -3.02 -30.48 -8.53
C ASP A 440 -4.41 -30.16 -7.96
N PRO A 441 -5.48 -30.84 -8.43
CA PRO A 441 -6.85 -30.44 -8.18
C PRO A 441 -7.20 -30.42 -6.69
N CYS A 442 -7.97 -29.42 -6.28
CA CYS A 442 -8.41 -29.26 -4.91
C CYS A 442 -9.81 -28.63 -4.84
N THR A 443 -10.39 -28.62 -3.64
CA THR A 443 -11.64 -27.90 -3.41
C THR A 443 -11.39 -26.39 -3.42
N PHE A 444 -12.34 -25.61 -3.93
CA PHE A 444 -12.25 -24.16 -4.02
C PHE A 444 -12.00 -23.53 -2.65
N GLY A 445 -12.57 -24.09 -1.59
CA GLY A 445 -12.32 -23.62 -0.21
C GLY A 445 -10.84 -23.63 0.21
N ARG A 446 -9.97 -24.41 -0.45
CA ARG A 446 -8.51 -24.42 -0.20
C ARG A 446 -7.75 -23.32 -0.95
N ILE A 447 -8.38 -22.69 -1.95
CA ILE A 447 -7.78 -21.66 -2.81
C ILE A 447 -8.56 -20.34 -2.84
N HIS A 448 -9.70 -20.26 -2.13
CA HIS A 448 -10.61 -19.11 -2.12
C HIS A 448 -9.89 -17.77 -2.04
N ASN A 449 -8.99 -17.60 -1.07
CA ASN A 449 -8.30 -16.33 -0.88
C ASN A 449 -7.37 -15.99 -2.06
N ALA A 450 -6.82 -16.99 -2.77
CA ALA A 450 -5.93 -16.80 -3.92
C ALA A 450 -6.69 -16.53 -5.25
N TYR A 451 -8.02 -16.63 -5.27
CA TYR A 451 -8.81 -16.36 -6.49
C TYR A 451 -8.52 -14.98 -7.08
N ALA A 452 -8.59 -13.94 -6.24
CA ALA A 452 -8.32 -12.56 -6.62
C ALA A 452 -6.87 -12.35 -7.13
N LEU A 453 -5.91 -13.03 -6.48
CA LEU A 453 -4.50 -12.96 -6.86
C LEU A 453 -4.29 -13.51 -8.27
N GLU A 454 -4.87 -14.66 -8.59
CA GLU A 454 -4.72 -15.28 -9.91
C GLU A 454 -5.51 -14.53 -11.00
N MET A 455 -6.64 -13.89 -10.67
CA MET A 455 -7.32 -12.95 -11.58
C MET A 455 -6.42 -11.74 -11.90
N CYS A 456 -5.79 -11.14 -10.89
CA CYS A 456 -4.86 -10.01 -11.07
C CYS A 456 -3.61 -10.42 -11.84
N ARG A 457 -3.08 -11.63 -11.59
CA ARG A 457 -1.99 -12.20 -12.38
C ARG A 457 -2.39 -12.34 -13.85
N SER A 458 -3.56 -12.88 -14.14
CA SER A 458 -4.08 -12.98 -15.51
C SER A 458 -4.25 -11.60 -16.17
N THR A 459 -4.72 -10.61 -15.42
CA THR A 459 -4.82 -9.22 -15.89
C THR A 459 -3.43 -8.64 -16.19
N CYS A 460 -2.43 -8.91 -15.36
CA CYS A 460 -1.04 -8.52 -15.60
C CYS A 460 -0.45 -9.22 -16.84
N GLU A 461 -0.77 -10.49 -17.05
CA GLU A 461 -0.43 -11.23 -18.28
C GLU A 461 -1.07 -10.58 -19.53
N ALA A 462 -2.28 -10.00 -19.41
CA ALA A 462 -2.91 -9.24 -20.48
C ALA A 462 -2.10 -8.01 -20.89
N PHE A 463 -1.58 -7.24 -19.91
CA PHE A 463 -0.68 -6.12 -20.20
C PHE A 463 0.59 -6.58 -20.90
N ARG A 464 1.21 -7.67 -20.44
CA ARG A 464 2.41 -8.22 -21.12
C ARG A 464 2.12 -8.66 -22.55
N LEU A 465 0.92 -9.16 -22.83
CA LEU A 465 0.51 -9.60 -24.16
C LEU A 465 0.17 -8.41 -25.09
N LEU A 466 -0.59 -7.43 -24.58
CA LEU A 466 -1.26 -6.42 -25.41
C LEU A 466 -0.59 -5.04 -25.34
N LYS A 467 0.16 -4.76 -24.27
CA LYS A 467 0.90 -3.50 -24.02
C LYS A 467 2.28 -3.78 -23.41
N PRO A 468 3.15 -4.57 -24.07
CA PRO A 468 4.41 -5.09 -23.48
C PRO A 468 5.37 -4.02 -22.95
N GLU A 469 5.35 -2.84 -23.57
CA GLU A 469 6.20 -1.69 -23.20
C GLU A 469 5.66 -0.91 -22.00
N ALA A 470 4.36 -1.00 -21.71
CA ALA A 470 3.72 -0.20 -20.67
C ALA A 470 3.83 -0.84 -19.29
N ARG A 471 3.89 -0.02 -18.25
CA ARG A 471 3.68 -0.50 -16.88
C ARG A 471 2.20 -0.78 -16.65
N PRO A 472 1.83 -1.95 -16.12
CA PRO A 472 0.43 -2.24 -15.83
C PRO A 472 -0.08 -1.35 -14.70
N PHE A 473 -1.30 -0.84 -14.84
CA PHE A 473 -2.08 -0.34 -13.71
C PHE A 473 -3.30 -1.23 -13.52
N ILE A 474 -3.31 -1.93 -12.39
CA ILE A 474 -4.39 -2.82 -11.99
C ILE A 474 -4.79 -2.42 -10.58
N LEU A 475 -6.08 -2.21 -10.37
CA LEU A 475 -6.69 -1.97 -9.06
C LEU A 475 -7.54 -3.19 -8.69
N THR A 476 -7.46 -3.72 -7.47
CA THR A 476 -8.27 -4.88 -7.03
C THR A 476 -8.89 -4.72 -5.65
N ARG A 477 -10.10 -5.29 -5.45
CA ARG A 477 -10.79 -5.25 -4.15
C ARG A 477 -10.24 -6.30 -3.22
N ALA A 478 -10.28 -7.54 -3.69
CA ALA A 478 -9.82 -8.69 -2.94
C ALA A 478 -8.35 -8.98 -3.25
N ALA A 479 -7.67 -9.62 -2.29
CA ALA A 479 -6.25 -9.91 -2.38
C ALA A 479 -5.85 -11.09 -1.49
N TYR A 480 -4.70 -11.69 -1.83
CA TYR A 480 -3.93 -12.61 -1.00
C TYR A 480 -2.49 -12.10 -0.85
N ALA A 481 -1.71 -12.71 0.06
CA ALA A 481 -0.27 -12.47 0.12
C ALA A 481 0.39 -12.61 -1.27
N GLY A 482 1.22 -11.65 -1.65
CA GLY A 482 1.84 -11.57 -2.98
C GLY A 482 1.12 -10.69 -4.00
N ILE A 483 -0.01 -10.07 -3.64
CA ILE A 483 -0.77 -9.20 -4.56
C ILE A 483 0.02 -7.99 -5.07
N GLN A 484 0.96 -7.49 -4.27
CA GLN A 484 1.79 -6.32 -4.59
C GLN A 484 2.57 -6.47 -5.90
N ARG A 485 2.81 -7.72 -6.35
CA ARG A 485 3.44 -8.00 -7.64
C ARG A 485 2.60 -7.59 -8.85
N TYR A 486 1.28 -7.43 -8.66
CA TYR A 486 0.33 -7.33 -9.76
C TYR A 486 -0.58 -6.12 -9.68
N ALA A 487 -1.01 -5.69 -8.48
CA ALA A 487 -2.07 -4.70 -8.35
C ALA A 487 -1.92 -3.77 -7.15
N ALA A 488 -2.41 -2.54 -7.32
CA ALA A 488 -2.82 -1.67 -6.23
C ALA A 488 -4.13 -2.20 -5.61
N VAL A 489 -4.40 -1.82 -4.37
CA VAL A 489 -5.64 -2.21 -3.68
C VAL A 489 -6.35 -0.99 -3.09
N TRP A 490 -7.68 -1.04 -2.99
CA TRP A 490 -8.45 -0.06 -2.20
C TRP A 490 -9.25 -0.76 -1.11
N THR A 491 -9.65 -0.04 -0.06
CA THR A 491 -10.29 -0.63 1.13
C THR A 491 -11.76 -1.04 0.97
N GLY A 492 -12.24 -1.18 -0.28
CA GLY A 492 -13.63 -1.53 -0.59
C GLY A 492 -14.64 -0.44 -0.18
N ASP A 493 -15.88 -0.86 -0.01
CA ASP A 493 -17.08 -0.02 0.04
C ASP A 493 -17.25 0.79 1.35
N ASN A 494 -16.30 1.66 1.70
CA ASN A 494 -16.39 2.48 2.92
C ASN A 494 -17.58 3.46 2.90
N CYS A 495 -18.12 3.79 4.07
CA CYS A 495 -19.19 4.76 4.23
C CYS A 495 -18.65 6.19 4.38
N SER A 496 -19.47 7.17 4.00
CA SER A 496 -19.25 8.60 4.23
C SER A 496 -19.45 8.97 5.71
N TRP A 497 -18.68 8.35 6.62
CA TRP A 497 -18.73 8.53 8.07
C TRP A 497 -17.37 8.97 8.61
N TRP A 498 -17.35 9.78 9.67
CA TRP A 498 -16.13 10.20 10.35
C TRP A 498 -15.35 9.01 10.92
N GLU A 499 -16.06 7.98 11.38
CA GLU A 499 -15.49 6.74 11.87
C GLU A 499 -14.76 5.97 10.77
N HIS A 500 -15.25 6.01 9.52
CA HIS A 500 -14.56 5.38 8.38
C HIS A 500 -13.36 6.19 7.92
N LEU A 501 -13.43 7.54 7.97
CA LEU A 501 -12.27 8.39 7.76
C LEU A 501 -11.17 8.02 8.78
N ALA A 502 -11.51 7.95 10.07
CA ALA A 502 -10.58 7.57 11.13
C ALA A 502 -10.04 6.13 10.97
N MET A 503 -10.91 5.19 10.61
CA MET A 503 -10.56 3.77 10.43
C MET A 503 -9.66 3.54 9.20
N SER A 504 -9.74 4.41 8.18
CA SER A 504 -8.92 4.29 6.98
C SER A 504 -7.41 4.35 7.28
N LEU A 505 -7.00 5.07 8.34
CA LEU A 505 -5.60 5.18 8.75
C LEU A 505 -5.01 3.82 9.18
N PRO A 506 -5.47 3.16 10.27
CA PRO A 506 -4.93 1.87 10.68
C PRO A 506 -5.15 0.75 9.65
N LEU A 507 -6.20 0.84 8.82
CA LEU A 507 -6.40 -0.09 7.70
C LEU A 507 -5.28 0.03 6.66
N CYS A 508 -5.04 1.23 6.13
CA CYS A 508 -4.00 1.45 5.12
C CYS A 508 -2.60 1.16 5.68
N MET A 509 -2.31 1.53 6.94
CA MET A 509 -1.03 1.23 7.57
C MET A 509 -0.80 -0.27 7.74
N ASN A 510 -1.80 -1.05 8.17
CA ASN A 510 -1.65 -2.51 8.29
C ASN A 510 -1.55 -3.22 6.95
N ILE A 511 -2.25 -2.74 5.91
CA ILE A 511 -2.08 -3.23 4.54
C ILE A 511 -0.65 -2.94 4.05
N GLY A 512 -0.12 -1.74 4.34
CA GLY A 512 1.28 -1.38 4.09
C GLY A 512 2.27 -2.29 4.83
N LEU A 513 2.06 -2.53 6.13
CA LEU A 513 2.81 -3.50 6.93
C LEU A 513 2.56 -4.96 6.53
N SER A 514 1.72 -5.21 5.54
CA SER A 514 1.51 -6.54 4.95
C SER A 514 2.17 -6.65 3.57
N GLY A 515 3.10 -5.75 3.25
CA GLY A 515 3.86 -5.73 2.00
C GLY A 515 3.12 -5.16 0.80
N VAL A 516 2.00 -4.45 1.02
CA VAL A 516 1.21 -3.83 -0.05
C VAL A 516 1.30 -2.29 0.05
N PRO A 517 2.33 -1.68 -0.55
CA PRO A 517 2.58 -0.24 -0.46
C PRO A 517 1.56 0.63 -1.21
N PHE A 518 0.93 0.13 -2.27
CA PHE A 518 0.00 0.90 -3.11
C PHE A 518 -1.46 0.67 -2.68
N VAL A 519 -1.87 1.35 -1.60
CA VAL A 519 -3.19 1.24 -0.98
C VAL A 519 -3.87 2.60 -0.76
N GLY A 520 -5.20 2.63 -0.71
CA GLY A 520 -5.99 3.80 -0.30
C GLY A 520 -7.46 3.46 -0.03
N SER A 521 -8.26 4.45 0.37
CA SER A 521 -9.71 4.32 0.55
C SER A 521 -10.46 5.13 -0.50
N ASP A 522 -11.77 4.92 -0.64
CA ASP A 522 -12.60 5.80 -1.46
C ASP A 522 -12.77 7.14 -0.74
N VAL A 523 -12.13 8.17 -1.30
CA VAL A 523 -12.12 9.51 -0.70
C VAL A 523 -13.52 10.11 -0.74
N GLY A 524 -13.98 10.54 0.42
CA GLY A 524 -15.34 11.02 0.66
C GLY A 524 -16.31 9.93 1.14
N GLY A 525 -15.99 8.65 0.94
CA GLY A 525 -16.89 7.53 1.21
C GLY A 525 -17.63 7.05 -0.03
N PHE A 526 -17.73 5.73 -0.21
CA PHE A 526 -18.53 5.13 -1.28
C PHE A 526 -20.03 5.20 -0.98
N GLN A 527 -20.45 4.72 0.21
CA GLN A 527 -21.86 4.69 0.62
C GLN A 527 -22.28 5.95 1.38
N GLY A 528 -23.54 6.34 1.22
CA GLY A 528 -24.12 7.49 1.92
C GLY A 528 -23.56 8.83 1.44
N ASN A 529 -24.00 9.92 2.08
CA ASN A 529 -23.63 11.27 1.67
C ASN A 529 -22.58 11.86 2.62
N ALA A 530 -21.46 12.32 2.07
CA ALA A 530 -20.53 13.16 2.82
C ALA A 530 -21.16 14.51 3.18
N THR A 531 -20.59 15.18 4.19
CA THR A 531 -20.78 16.62 4.41
C THR A 531 -19.64 17.39 3.71
N PRO A 532 -19.80 18.69 3.42
CA PRO A 532 -18.70 19.52 2.92
C PRO A 532 -17.42 19.40 3.75
N GLU A 533 -17.55 19.43 5.08
CA GLU A 533 -16.44 19.29 6.01
C GLU A 533 -15.77 17.91 5.93
N LEU A 534 -16.56 16.82 5.99
CA LEU A 534 -16.03 15.46 5.91
C LEU A 534 -15.29 15.24 4.59
N PHE A 535 -15.87 15.71 3.48
CA PHE A 535 -15.26 15.60 2.17
C PHE A 535 -13.92 16.34 2.10
N VAL A 536 -13.84 17.58 2.62
CA VAL A 536 -12.56 18.32 2.73
C VAL A 536 -11.53 17.55 3.54
N ARG A 537 -11.88 17.04 4.74
CA ARG A 537 -10.95 16.30 5.59
C ARG A 537 -10.46 15.02 4.93
N TRP A 538 -11.32 14.34 4.17
CA TRP A 538 -10.93 13.15 3.41
C TRP A 538 -10.06 13.50 2.20
N MET A 539 -10.32 14.60 1.51
CA MET A 539 -9.46 15.08 0.41
C MET A 539 -8.07 15.49 0.89
N GLN A 540 -7.98 16.10 2.08
CA GLN A 540 -6.72 16.38 2.78
C GLN A 540 -5.94 15.09 3.04
N LEU A 541 -6.58 14.08 3.64
CA LEU A 541 -5.95 12.77 3.88
C LEU A 541 -5.54 12.10 2.56
N GLY A 542 -6.44 12.08 1.58
CA GLY A 542 -6.25 11.39 0.29
C GLY A 542 -5.03 11.89 -0.49
N ALA A 543 -4.70 13.19 -0.39
CA ALA A 543 -3.48 13.73 -1.01
C ALA A 543 -2.19 13.05 -0.48
N PHE A 544 -2.24 12.46 0.71
CA PHE A 544 -1.13 11.77 1.37
C PHE A 544 -1.40 10.27 1.59
N THR A 545 -2.33 9.68 0.85
CA THR A 545 -2.44 8.21 0.73
C THR A 545 -1.73 7.71 -0.53
N PRO A 546 -1.22 6.46 -0.55
CA PRO A 546 -0.55 5.89 -1.72
C PRO A 546 -1.42 5.90 -2.97
N PHE A 547 -2.70 5.52 -2.82
CA PHE A 547 -3.74 5.62 -3.83
C PHE A 547 -4.72 6.74 -3.49
N PHE A 548 -4.95 7.67 -4.45
CA PHE A 548 -5.78 8.87 -4.25
C PHE A 548 -6.92 8.92 -5.27
N ARG A 549 -8.06 8.30 -4.91
CA ARG A 549 -9.27 8.27 -5.73
C ARG A 549 -10.49 8.76 -4.94
N ALA A 550 -11.21 9.74 -5.48
CA ALA A 550 -12.58 10.02 -5.02
C ALA A 550 -13.55 9.08 -5.73
N HIS A 551 -14.45 8.47 -4.97
CA HIS A 551 -15.44 7.54 -5.48
C HIS A 551 -16.71 7.59 -4.62
N SER A 552 -17.86 7.41 -5.27
CA SER A 552 -19.17 7.42 -4.61
C SER A 552 -20.15 6.52 -5.35
N MET A 553 -21.18 6.09 -4.63
CA MET A 553 -22.32 5.35 -5.17
C MET A 553 -23.23 6.23 -6.05
N HIS A 554 -24.09 5.62 -6.87
CA HIS A 554 -24.93 6.32 -7.85
C HIS A 554 -26.02 7.18 -7.23
N ASP A 555 -26.50 6.81 -6.05
CA ASP A 555 -27.61 7.44 -5.33
C ASP A 555 -27.15 8.45 -4.26
N THR A 556 -25.85 8.75 -4.21
CA THR A 556 -25.28 9.74 -3.29
C THR A 556 -25.05 11.07 -3.99
N ARG A 557 -24.75 12.12 -3.23
CA ARG A 557 -24.27 13.39 -3.77
C ARG A 557 -22.96 13.18 -4.54
N PRO A 558 -22.68 13.99 -5.55
CA PRO A 558 -21.46 13.87 -6.35
C PRO A 558 -20.19 14.11 -5.51
N HIS A 559 -19.15 13.30 -5.72
CA HIS A 559 -17.84 13.35 -5.02
C HIS A 559 -16.74 13.97 -5.91
N GLU A 560 -17.12 14.76 -6.90
CA GLU A 560 -16.22 15.65 -7.63
C GLU A 560 -15.85 16.85 -6.74
N PRO A 561 -14.61 17.35 -6.82
CA PRO A 561 -14.12 18.44 -5.97
C PRO A 561 -14.99 19.72 -5.92
N TRP A 562 -15.75 20.00 -6.98
CA TRP A 562 -16.59 21.20 -7.11
C TRP A 562 -18.05 21.01 -6.65
N ALA A 563 -18.46 19.80 -6.25
CA ALA A 563 -19.86 19.50 -5.91
C ALA A 563 -20.35 20.13 -4.58
N TRP A 564 -19.47 20.80 -3.84
CA TRP A 564 -19.67 21.19 -2.44
C TRP A 564 -19.51 22.69 -2.16
N GLY A 565 -19.47 23.51 -3.22
CA GLY A 565 -19.35 24.97 -3.13
C GLY A 565 -17.91 25.48 -3.28
N PRO A 566 -17.73 26.81 -3.47
CA PRO A 566 -16.46 27.39 -3.90
C PRO A 566 -15.34 27.26 -2.86
N GLU A 567 -15.65 27.30 -1.56
CA GLU A 567 -14.65 27.10 -0.50
C GLU A 567 -14.07 25.68 -0.52
N VAL A 568 -14.94 24.66 -0.60
CA VAL A 568 -14.52 23.26 -0.69
C VAL A 568 -13.75 23.00 -1.97
N GLU A 569 -14.21 23.56 -3.10
CA GLU A 569 -13.55 23.46 -4.39
C GLU A 569 -12.09 23.98 -4.31
N GLU A 570 -11.88 25.15 -3.71
CA GLU A 570 -10.55 25.75 -3.56
C GLU A 570 -9.65 24.93 -2.64
N ILE A 571 -10.17 24.43 -1.52
CA ILE A 571 -9.39 23.58 -0.62
C ILE A 571 -9.00 22.28 -1.34
N CYS A 572 -9.94 21.62 -2.02
CA CYS A 572 -9.65 20.41 -2.80
C CYS A 572 -8.61 20.68 -3.89
N ARG A 573 -8.76 21.77 -4.65
CA ARG A 573 -7.78 22.22 -5.67
C ARG A 573 -6.40 22.39 -5.07
N ARG A 574 -6.27 23.03 -3.91
CA ARG A 574 -4.99 23.22 -3.20
C ARG A 574 -4.31 21.90 -2.85
N TYR A 575 -5.01 20.95 -2.25
CA TYR A 575 -4.41 19.67 -1.85
C TYR A 575 -4.13 18.74 -3.03
N ILE A 576 -4.98 18.76 -4.05
CA ILE A 576 -4.70 18.06 -5.32
C ILE A 576 -3.43 18.67 -5.94
N LYS A 577 -3.32 19.99 -6.09
CA LYS A 577 -2.10 20.62 -6.62
C LYS A 577 -0.87 20.33 -5.76
N LEU A 578 -1.01 20.25 -4.44
CA LEU A 578 0.09 19.84 -3.56
C LEU A 578 0.56 18.42 -3.85
N ARG A 579 -0.36 17.46 -4.07
CA ARG A 579 -0.01 16.11 -4.51
C ARG A 579 0.82 16.13 -5.80
N TYR A 580 0.42 16.93 -6.79
CA TYR A 580 1.16 17.04 -8.06
C TYR A 580 2.53 17.71 -7.90
N ALA A 581 2.63 18.75 -7.07
CA ALA A 581 3.90 19.39 -6.76
C ALA A 581 4.88 18.41 -6.08
N LEU A 582 4.37 17.48 -5.26
CA LEU A 582 5.12 16.46 -4.54
C LEU A 582 5.23 15.12 -5.28
N LEU A 583 4.85 15.03 -6.56
CA LEU A 583 5.05 13.81 -7.34
C LEU A 583 6.51 13.34 -7.39
N PRO A 584 7.54 14.20 -7.52
CA PRO A 584 8.93 13.74 -7.46
C PRO A 584 9.26 13.03 -6.15
N TYR A 585 8.81 13.58 -5.01
CA TYR A 585 8.99 12.94 -3.70
C TYR A 585 8.20 11.62 -3.61
N THR A 586 6.92 11.67 -3.95
CA THR A 586 6.01 10.51 -3.88
C THR A 586 6.50 9.37 -4.76
N TYR A 587 6.91 9.66 -5.99
CA TYR A 587 7.43 8.67 -6.91
C TYR A 587 8.74 8.03 -6.42
N ASN A 588 9.59 8.81 -5.76
CA ASN A 588 10.80 8.28 -5.13
C ASN A 588 10.48 7.33 -3.97
N GLU A 589 9.43 7.59 -3.18
CA GLU A 589 8.99 6.67 -2.13
C GLU A 589 8.43 5.36 -2.72
N PHE A 590 7.77 5.42 -3.88
CA PHE A 590 7.38 4.22 -4.63
C PHE A 590 8.58 3.48 -5.23
N TYR A 591 9.61 4.19 -5.67
CA TYR A 591 10.90 3.58 -6.04
C TYR A 591 11.51 2.85 -4.84
N LYS A 592 11.65 3.50 -3.68
CA LYS A 592 12.10 2.84 -2.45
C LYS A 592 11.26 1.62 -2.09
N ALA A 593 9.93 1.69 -2.22
CA ALA A 593 9.04 0.56 -1.98
C ALA A 593 9.31 -0.61 -2.95
N SER A 594 9.55 -0.34 -4.24
CA SER A 594 9.95 -1.36 -5.22
C SER A 594 11.31 -2.01 -4.91
N GLN A 595 12.20 -1.26 -4.25
CA GLN A 595 13.55 -1.72 -3.91
C GLN A 595 13.66 -2.37 -2.52
N THR A 596 12.74 -2.12 -1.60
CA THR A 596 12.86 -2.57 -0.20
C THR A 596 11.65 -3.33 0.31
N GLY A 597 10.49 -3.16 -0.32
CA GLY A 597 9.21 -3.66 0.15
C GLY A 597 8.57 -2.86 1.28
N LEU A 598 9.19 -1.77 1.73
CA LEU A 598 8.64 -0.92 2.78
C LEU A 598 7.43 -0.11 2.28
N PRO A 599 6.43 0.16 3.14
CA PRO A 599 5.28 0.96 2.76
C PRO A 599 5.61 2.45 2.55
N VAL A 600 4.80 3.12 1.73
CA VAL A 600 4.87 4.58 1.53
C VAL A 600 4.17 5.32 2.67
N MET A 601 3.01 4.81 3.10
CA MET A 601 2.30 5.27 4.29
C MET A 601 2.74 4.43 5.49
N ARG A 602 3.53 5.00 6.40
CA ARG A 602 4.23 4.26 7.45
C ARG A 602 3.67 4.59 8.83
N PRO A 603 3.28 3.60 9.64
CA PRO A 603 3.02 3.85 11.06
C PRO A 603 4.32 4.24 11.75
N LEU A 604 4.25 5.12 12.76
CA LEU A 604 5.46 5.66 13.40
C LEU A 604 6.34 4.57 14.02
N VAL A 605 5.76 3.48 14.55
CA VAL A 605 6.51 2.34 15.11
C VAL A 605 7.48 1.69 14.11
N LEU A 606 7.24 1.84 12.80
CA LEU A 606 8.15 1.31 11.78
C LEU A 606 9.50 2.05 11.78
N ASP A 607 9.48 3.36 12.03
CA ASP A 607 10.66 4.24 11.96
C ASP A 607 11.18 4.66 13.35
N TYR A 608 10.36 4.52 14.38
CA TYR A 608 10.65 4.88 15.77
C TYR A 608 10.30 3.74 16.75
N PRO A 609 10.85 2.51 16.56
CA PRO A 609 10.48 1.35 17.35
C PRO A 609 10.90 1.44 18.83
N ASP A 610 11.92 2.24 19.16
CA ASP A 610 12.38 2.44 20.54
C ASP A 610 11.51 3.42 21.35
N ASP A 611 10.48 3.99 20.70
CA ASP A 611 9.56 4.96 21.28
C ASP A 611 8.20 4.30 21.50
N GLU A 612 7.96 3.84 22.74
CA GLU A 612 6.73 3.13 23.16
C GLU A 612 5.45 3.91 22.80
N ARG A 613 5.52 5.25 22.73
CA ARG A 613 4.37 6.09 22.35
C ARG A 613 3.86 5.75 20.95
N THR A 614 4.74 5.27 20.07
CA THR A 614 4.45 5.02 18.66
C THR A 614 3.80 3.66 18.41
N HIS A 615 3.92 2.69 19.33
CA HIS A 615 3.45 1.31 19.13
C HIS A 615 1.94 1.26 18.85
N ASN A 616 1.18 2.14 19.51
CA ASN A 616 -0.28 2.21 19.39
C ASN A 616 -0.79 3.46 18.68
N LEU A 617 0.10 4.27 18.09
CA LEU A 617 -0.30 5.54 17.50
C LEU A 617 -0.92 5.31 16.11
N ASN A 618 -2.25 5.39 16.04
CA ASN A 618 -3.02 5.07 14.83
C ASN A 618 -3.72 6.27 14.17
N THR A 619 -3.47 7.49 14.65
CA THR A 619 -4.19 8.72 14.23
C THR A 619 -3.33 9.69 13.41
N GLU A 620 -2.08 9.31 13.17
CA GLU A 620 -1.08 10.02 12.39
C GLU A 620 -0.06 9.01 11.84
N PHE A 621 0.65 9.37 10.78
CA PHE A 621 1.54 8.47 10.06
C PHE A 621 2.66 9.27 9.38
N LEU A 622 3.71 8.57 8.96
CA LEU A 622 4.73 9.14 8.09
C LEU A 622 4.37 8.89 6.62
N TRP A 623 4.55 9.91 5.79
CA TRP A 623 4.49 9.81 4.34
C TRP A 623 5.93 9.76 3.79
N GLY A 624 6.39 8.55 3.47
CA GLY A 624 7.81 8.25 3.34
C GLY A 624 8.54 8.42 4.67
N GLU A 625 9.73 9.02 4.64
CA GLU A 625 10.58 9.23 5.83
C GLU A 625 10.58 10.67 6.34
N SER A 626 10.12 11.61 5.50
CA SER A 626 10.34 13.04 5.75
C SER A 626 9.11 13.77 6.26
N PHE A 627 7.90 13.31 5.91
CA PHE A 627 6.66 13.99 6.30
C PHE A 627 5.95 13.22 7.40
N LEU A 628 5.47 13.94 8.43
CA LEU A 628 4.47 13.45 9.37
C LEU A 628 3.13 14.10 9.05
N VAL A 629 2.10 13.28 8.87
CA VAL A 629 0.75 13.67 8.46
C VAL A 629 -0.23 13.36 9.59
N ALA A 630 -0.93 14.37 10.08
CA ALA A 630 -1.87 14.24 11.19
C ALA A 630 -3.26 14.78 10.79
N PRO A 631 -4.09 13.97 10.10
CA PRO A 631 -5.39 14.40 9.57
C PRO A 631 -6.44 14.65 10.66
N VAL A 632 -7.31 15.65 10.48
CA VAL A 632 -8.46 15.83 11.40
C VAL A 632 -9.53 14.80 11.07
N THR A 633 -9.88 13.95 12.04
CA THR A 633 -10.84 12.85 11.87
C THR A 633 -12.10 13.01 12.74
N GLU A 634 -12.33 14.21 13.28
CA GLU A 634 -13.47 14.52 14.12
C GLU A 634 -14.23 15.75 13.58
N PRO A 635 -15.58 15.76 13.66
CA PRO A 635 -16.39 16.88 13.18
C PRO A 635 -16.16 18.15 13.99
N ALA A 636 -16.17 19.30 13.31
CA ALA A 636 -15.98 20.65 13.84
C ALA A 636 -14.63 20.90 14.55
N ALA A 637 -13.69 19.95 14.50
CA ALA A 637 -12.38 20.13 15.10
C ALA A 637 -11.53 21.11 14.27
N VAL A 638 -11.06 22.16 14.94
CA VAL A 638 -10.17 23.20 14.37
C VAL A 638 -8.78 23.19 15.01
N LYS A 639 -8.53 22.25 15.91
CA LYS A 639 -7.24 21.95 16.53
C LYS A 639 -7.15 20.44 16.76
N ARG A 640 -5.95 19.88 16.84
CA ARG A 640 -5.76 18.50 17.30
C ARG A 640 -4.45 18.31 18.03
N CYS A 641 -4.39 17.26 18.85
CA CYS A 641 -3.13 16.79 19.43
C CYS A 641 -2.34 16.03 18.35
N VAL A 642 -1.03 16.24 18.31
CA VAL A 642 -0.07 15.61 17.39
C VAL A 642 1.14 15.20 18.20
N TYR A 643 1.55 13.93 18.07
CA TYR A 643 2.80 13.46 18.68
C TYR A 643 3.93 13.54 17.66
N LEU A 644 4.94 14.36 17.95
CA LEU A 644 6.14 14.42 17.12
C LEU A 644 7.21 13.51 17.73
N PRO A 645 7.68 12.45 17.05
CA PRO A 645 8.69 11.54 17.57
C PRO A 645 10.08 12.19 17.53
N GLU A 646 11.12 11.43 17.88
CA GLU A 646 12.50 11.95 17.95
C GLU A 646 12.95 12.74 16.71
N GLY A 647 13.60 13.87 16.97
CA GLY A 647 14.17 14.78 15.98
C GLY A 647 13.66 16.21 16.15
N THR A 648 13.99 17.06 15.18
CA THR A 648 13.41 18.40 15.03
C THR A 648 12.45 18.36 13.86
N TRP A 649 11.27 18.96 14.03
CA TRP A 649 10.20 18.98 13.06
C TRP A 649 9.81 20.41 12.70
N PHE A 650 9.44 20.63 11.45
CA PHE A 650 9.01 21.92 10.92
C PHE A 650 7.55 21.82 10.49
N ASP A 651 6.70 22.71 10.95
CA ASP A 651 5.36 22.86 10.36
C ASP A 651 5.52 23.30 8.90
N TYR A 652 4.96 22.52 7.97
CA TYR A 652 5.15 22.72 6.53
C TYR A 652 4.63 24.08 6.03
N TRP A 653 3.59 24.62 6.69
CA TRP A 653 2.90 25.83 6.27
C TRP A 653 3.54 27.10 6.82
N THR A 654 4.03 27.04 8.06
CA THR A 654 4.51 28.21 8.82
C THR A 654 6.01 28.23 9.00
N ASP A 655 6.70 27.11 8.73
CA ASP A 655 8.12 26.90 8.98
C ASP A 655 8.50 26.93 10.48
N ARG A 656 7.49 26.86 11.36
CA ARG A 656 7.70 26.84 12.81
C ARG A 656 8.38 25.54 13.23
N ARG A 657 9.43 25.66 14.04
CA ARG A 657 10.19 24.54 14.59
C ARG A 657 9.56 23.96 15.85
N TYR A 658 9.58 22.63 15.95
CA TYR A 658 9.10 21.84 17.07
C TYR A 658 10.15 20.78 17.46
N PRO A 659 10.58 20.74 18.72
CA PRO A 659 11.30 19.60 19.26
C PRO A 659 10.46 18.32 19.24
N GLY A 660 11.08 17.17 19.03
CA GLY A 660 10.45 15.86 19.07
C GLY A 660 10.26 15.28 20.48
N LYS A 661 9.76 14.04 20.52
CA LYS A 661 9.34 13.30 21.73
C LYS A 661 8.34 14.08 22.58
N THR A 662 7.40 14.78 21.94
CA THR A 662 6.46 15.70 22.60
C THR A 662 5.10 15.74 21.89
N ASP A 663 4.02 15.77 22.68
CA ASP A 663 2.66 16.06 22.20
C ASP A 663 2.43 17.58 22.08
N TYR A 664 1.89 18.02 20.94
CA TYR A 664 1.53 19.40 20.69
C TYR A 664 0.05 19.54 20.35
N LEU A 665 -0.61 20.56 20.92
CA LEU A 665 -1.90 21.01 20.44
C LEU A 665 -1.67 22.03 19.31
N VAL A 666 -2.05 21.68 18.08
CA VAL A 666 -1.80 22.50 16.89
C VAL A 666 -3.11 22.97 16.27
N ASP A 667 -3.05 24.12 15.61
CA ASP A 667 -4.18 24.65 14.83
C ASP A 667 -4.39 23.81 13.57
N ALA A 668 -5.65 23.50 13.29
CA ALA A 668 -6.08 22.67 12.17
C ALA A 668 -7.43 23.17 11.62
N PRO A 669 -7.55 24.46 11.20
CA PRO A 669 -8.77 24.96 10.57
C PRO A 669 -9.14 24.14 9.33
N LEU A 670 -10.35 24.35 8.79
CA LEU A 670 -10.90 23.52 7.71
C LEU A 670 -9.96 23.38 6.51
N ASP A 671 -9.25 24.44 6.13
CA ASP A 671 -8.35 24.51 4.99
C ASP A 671 -6.93 23.98 5.25
N THR A 672 -6.59 23.64 6.50
CA THR A 672 -5.22 23.33 6.91
C THR A 672 -5.14 21.96 7.58
N LEU A 673 -4.39 21.07 6.94
CA LEU A 673 -3.98 19.76 7.44
C LEU A 673 -2.68 19.92 8.23
N PRO A 674 -2.61 19.52 9.52
CA PRO A 674 -1.35 19.43 10.24
C PRO A 674 -0.35 18.51 9.51
N LEU A 675 0.74 19.12 9.03
CA LEU A 675 1.75 18.50 8.19
C LEU A 675 3.12 19.00 8.62
N PHE A 676 4.02 18.08 8.95
CA PHE A 676 5.33 18.40 9.48
C PHE A 676 6.44 17.76 8.64
N VAL A 677 7.57 18.43 8.51
CA VAL A 677 8.76 17.94 7.82
C VAL A 677 9.89 17.74 8.81
N LYS A 678 10.53 16.57 8.79
CA LYS A 678 11.66 16.25 9.65
C LYS A 678 12.91 17.02 9.20
N ALA A 679 13.64 17.60 10.15
CA ALA A 679 14.99 18.11 9.90
C ALA A 679 15.91 16.99 9.35
N GLY A 680 16.85 17.37 8.49
CA GLY A 680 17.67 16.42 7.72
C GLY A 680 17.00 15.92 6.44
N SER A 681 15.86 16.48 6.04
CA SER A 681 15.15 16.12 4.81
C SER A 681 15.50 17.07 3.66
N VAL A 682 15.58 16.51 2.45
CA VAL A 682 15.54 17.26 1.18
C VAL A 682 14.26 16.86 0.46
N ILE A 683 13.38 17.83 0.21
CA ILE A 683 12.08 17.59 -0.43
C ILE A 683 12.12 18.10 -1.87
N PRO A 684 12.16 17.21 -2.88
CA PRO A 684 12.02 17.62 -4.27
C PRO A 684 10.56 17.93 -4.59
N SER A 685 10.33 19.09 -5.20
CA SER A 685 9.02 19.50 -5.70
C SER A 685 9.11 20.23 -7.04
N VAL A 686 8.01 20.24 -7.77
CA VAL A 686 7.86 20.92 -9.07
C VAL A 686 6.62 21.80 -9.06
N ALA A 687 6.49 22.67 -10.07
CA ALA A 687 5.23 23.36 -10.29
C ALA A 687 4.13 22.33 -10.60
N PRO A 688 2.93 22.44 -9.99
CA PRO A 688 1.85 21.51 -10.26
C PRO A 688 1.36 21.66 -11.71
N VAL A 689 0.96 20.52 -12.28
CA VAL A 689 0.40 20.37 -13.63
C VAL A 689 -1.01 19.79 -13.52
N ASN A 690 -1.84 19.93 -14.55
CA ASN A 690 -3.20 19.39 -14.59
C ASN A 690 -3.24 17.87 -14.77
N TYR A 691 -2.18 17.27 -15.30
CA TYR A 691 -2.01 15.83 -15.43
C TYR A 691 -0.54 15.50 -15.64
N VAL A 692 -0.12 14.27 -15.30
CA VAL A 692 1.24 13.81 -15.56
C VAL A 692 1.50 13.78 -17.06
N GLY A 693 2.49 14.55 -17.50
CA GLY A 693 2.88 14.69 -18.91
C GLY A 693 2.41 15.97 -19.60
N GLU A 694 1.63 16.84 -18.92
CA GLU A 694 1.17 18.12 -19.50
C GLU A 694 2.34 19.04 -19.87
N ALA A 695 3.26 19.24 -18.92
CA ALA A 695 4.42 20.09 -19.10
C ALA A 695 5.63 19.48 -18.41
N ARG A 696 6.80 19.70 -19.01
CA ARG A 696 8.07 19.30 -18.41
C ARG A 696 8.45 20.30 -17.32
N ALA A 697 8.83 19.79 -16.14
CA ALA A 697 9.39 20.64 -15.10
C ALA A 697 10.79 21.15 -15.52
N GLU A 698 10.89 22.42 -15.93
CA GLU A 698 12.18 23.03 -16.26
C GLU A 698 13.05 23.28 -15.03
N THR A 699 12.41 23.51 -13.88
CA THR A 699 13.09 23.76 -12.59
C THR A 699 12.49 22.85 -11.52
N MET A 700 13.36 22.18 -10.77
CA MET A 700 12.97 21.42 -9.57
C MET A 700 13.36 22.21 -8.32
N ARG A 701 12.42 22.46 -7.43
CA ARG A 701 12.71 23.04 -6.12
C ARG A 701 13.17 21.94 -5.17
N LEU A 702 14.24 22.20 -4.42
CA LEU A 702 14.73 21.33 -3.35
C LEU A 702 14.63 22.10 -2.04
N ASP A 703 13.58 21.81 -1.26
CA ASP A 703 13.40 22.38 0.08
C ASP A 703 14.24 21.54 1.07
N VAL A 704 15.28 22.14 1.65
CA VAL A 704 16.27 21.50 2.54
C VAL A 704 16.00 21.96 3.97
N TYR A 705 15.59 21.04 4.84
CA TYR A 705 15.26 21.34 6.23
C TYR A 705 16.43 21.02 7.16
N LEU A 706 16.99 22.05 7.80
CA LEU A 706 18.21 21.94 8.61
C LEU A 706 17.93 22.18 10.09
N ASP A 707 18.73 21.55 10.94
CA ASP A 707 18.84 21.86 12.37
C ASP A 707 20.28 22.31 12.66
N ALA A 708 20.56 23.58 12.36
CA ALA A 708 21.91 24.12 12.49
C ALA A 708 22.47 24.07 13.93
N SER A 709 21.60 24.11 14.94
CA SER A 709 21.99 24.13 16.36
C SER A 709 22.68 22.86 16.85
N SER A 710 22.56 21.75 16.12
CA SER A 710 23.12 20.44 16.49
C SER A 710 24.18 19.92 15.50
N GLY A 711 24.48 20.67 14.44
CA GLY A 711 25.22 20.15 13.28
C GLY A 711 24.32 19.18 12.51
N SER A 712 23.69 19.64 11.44
CA SER A 712 22.71 18.82 10.71
C SER A 712 23.26 18.31 9.39
N GLU A 713 22.95 17.06 9.10
CA GLU A 713 23.14 16.46 7.78
C GLU A 713 21.79 16.15 7.16
N ALA A 714 21.66 16.37 5.85
CA ALA A 714 20.52 15.96 5.06
C ALA A 714 20.99 15.13 3.87
N ARG A 715 20.31 14.02 3.57
CA ARG A 715 20.61 13.18 2.41
C ARG A 715 19.33 12.78 1.70
N TYR A 716 19.39 12.77 0.38
CA TYR A 716 18.29 12.28 -0.44
C TYR A 716 18.82 11.77 -1.78
N THR A 717 18.33 10.62 -2.23
CA THR A 717 18.59 10.12 -3.59
C THR A 717 17.31 10.26 -4.39
N LEU A 718 17.36 11.07 -5.44
CA LEU A 718 16.28 11.27 -6.39
C LEU A 718 16.37 10.25 -7.52
N TYR A 719 15.31 9.46 -7.67
CA TYR A 719 15.07 8.59 -8.82
C TYR A 719 14.26 9.31 -9.91
N GLU A 720 14.69 9.20 -11.16
CA GLU A 720 13.97 9.70 -12.33
C GLU A 720 14.04 8.71 -13.49
N ASP A 721 12.92 8.48 -14.16
CA ASP A 721 12.79 7.73 -15.40
C ASP A 721 11.66 8.34 -16.26
N ASP A 722 11.22 7.65 -17.30
CA ASP A 722 10.12 8.14 -18.14
C ASP A 722 8.72 8.06 -17.51
N GLY A 723 8.58 7.42 -16.34
CA GLY A 723 7.33 7.27 -15.61
C GLY A 723 6.24 6.43 -16.30
N LEU A 724 6.51 5.81 -17.45
CA LEU A 724 5.48 5.25 -18.32
C LEU A 724 5.81 3.83 -18.79
N THR A 725 7.05 3.62 -19.22
CA THR A 725 7.46 2.39 -19.89
C THR A 725 8.31 1.51 -18.98
N ARG A 726 8.51 0.26 -19.40
CA ARG A 726 9.36 -0.69 -18.69
C ARG A 726 10.86 -0.54 -18.96
N ARG A 727 11.29 0.47 -19.74
CA ARG A 727 12.71 0.70 -20.06
C ARG A 727 13.61 0.94 -18.84
N HIS A 728 13.04 1.39 -17.73
CA HIS A 728 13.78 1.48 -16.46
C HIS A 728 14.28 0.11 -15.96
N GLU A 729 13.61 -0.99 -16.30
CA GLU A 729 14.04 -2.36 -16.01
C GLU A 729 15.31 -2.73 -16.79
N ASP A 730 15.55 -2.08 -17.93
CA ASP A 730 16.74 -2.23 -18.77
C ASP A 730 17.84 -1.21 -18.44
N GLY A 731 17.67 -0.43 -17.37
CA GLY A 731 18.66 0.54 -16.91
C GLY A 731 18.42 1.99 -17.35
N GLU A 732 17.35 2.30 -18.10
CA GLU A 732 17.03 3.67 -18.52
C GLU A 732 16.40 4.50 -17.39
N TYR A 733 17.21 4.84 -16.39
CA TYR A 733 16.86 5.73 -15.28
C TYR A 733 18.05 6.58 -14.84
N SER A 734 17.80 7.54 -13.96
CA SER A 734 18.82 8.38 -13.34
C SER A 734 18.67 8.38 -11.83
N LEU A 735 19.80 8.34 -11.12
CA LEU A 735 19.90 8.50 -9.68
C LEU A 735 20.77 9.72 -9.41
N THR A 736 20.22 10.72 -8.72
CA THR A 736 20.97 11.91 -8.29
C THR A 736 20.96 11.99 -6.78
N GLU A 737 22.13 12.00 -6.17
CA GLU A 737 22.28 12.16 -4.74
C GLU A 737 22.42 13.64 -4.36
N PHE A 738 21.68 14.03 -3.32
CA PHE A 738 21.78 15.31 -2.65
C PHE A 738 22.33 15.08 -1.24
N ARG A 739 23.37 15.82 -0.87
CA ARG A 739 23.90 15.86 0.49
C ARG A 739 23.98 17.30 0.96
N CYS A 740 23.56 17.55 2.18
CA CYS A 740 23.75 18.81 2.86
C CYS A 740 24.44 18.56 4.19
N SER A 741 25.44 19.35 4.54
CA SER A 741 25.94 19.49 5.90
C SER A 741 25.86 20.95 6.32
N ALA A 742 25.44 21.20 7.55
CA ALA A 742 25.27 22.54 8.08
C ALA A 742 25.88 22.65 9.48
N THR A 743 26.72 23.67 9.65
CA THR A 743 27.28 24.10 10.94
C THR A 743 26.73 25.49 11.27
N GLU A 744 27.06 26.04 12.44
CA GLU A 744 26.68 27.42 12.79
C GLU A 744 27.17 28.48 11.78
N LYS A 745 28.25 28.20 11.04
CA LYS A 745 28.94 29.20 10.20
C LYS A 745 28.84 28.96 8.70
N GLU A 746 28.50 27.74 8.30
CA GLU A 746 28.59 27.29 6.91
C GLU A 746 27.55 26.20 6.62
N ILE A 747 26.91 26.29 5.46
CA ILE A 747 26.10 25.24 4.84
C ILE A 747 26.83 24.78 3.57
N VAL A 748 26.99 23.47 3.40
CA VAL A 748 27.56 22.84 2.21
C VAL A 748 26.52 21.90 1.61
N PHE A 749 26.10 22.17 0.37
CA PHE A 749 25.16 21.32 -0.37
C PHE A 749 25.84 20.75 -1.62
N GLN A 750 25.70 19.45 -1.84
CA GLN A 750 26.30 18.72 -2.96
C GLN A 750 25.23 18.05 -3.79
N ILE A 751 25.40 18.08 -5.11
CA ILE A 751 24.59 17.34 -6.07
C ILE A 751 25.51 16.42 -6.88
N THR A 752 25.30 15.12 -6.75
CA THR A 752 26.15 14.09 -7.35
C THR A 752 25.30 13.13 -8.20
N PRO A 753 25.44 13.14 -9.53
CA PRO A 753 24.86 12.09 -10.38
C PRO A 753 25.53 10.75 -10.08
N VAL A 754 24.72 9.73 -9.76
CA VAL A 754 25.17 8.34 -9.50
C VAL A 754 24.91 7.46 -10.73
N VAL A 755 23.73 7.61 -11.33
CA VAL A 755 23.34 6.98 -12.61
C VAL A 755 22.75 8.07 -13.49
N SER A 756 23.07 8.07 -14.79
CA SER A 756 22.69 9.15 -15.73
C SER A 756 22.22 8.64 -17.10
N GLU A 757 21.50 7.52 -17.10
CA GLU A 757 20.99 6.89 -18.33
C GLU A 757 19.64 7.46 -18.79
N TYR A 758 18.96 8.25 -17.94
CA TYR A 758 17.73 8.96 -18.30
C TYR A 758 17.90 10.48 -18.27
N ARG A 759 17.46 11.14 -19.35
CA ARG A 759 17.46 12.61 -19.46
C ARG A 759 16.10 13.19 -19.08
N SER A 760 15.95 13.54 -17.81
CA SER A 760 14.77 14.27 -17.32
C SER A 760 14.60 15.64 -17.99
N GLY A 761 15.71 16.21 -18.50
CA GLY A 761 15.86 17.51 -19.21
C GLY A 761 15.17 18.70 -18.55
N ARG A 762 15.08 18.59 -17.23
CA ARG A 762 15.18 19.72 -16.31
C ARG A 762 16.39 20.59 -16.70
N LYS A 763 16.24 21.91 -16.53
CA LYS A 763 17.27 22.91 -16.79
C LYS A 763 17.98 23.35 -15.52
N SER A 764 17.30 23.34 -14.37
CA SER A 764 17.88 23.81 -13.11
C SER A 764 17.28 23.18 -11.86
N TYR A 765 18.01 23.29 -10.76
CA TYR A 765 17.52 23.14 -9.39
C TYR A 765 17.39 24.51 -8.74
N ARG A 766 16.36 24.70 -7.91
CA ARG A 766 16.24 25.83 -6.99
C ARG A 766 16.36 25.33 -5.56
N LEU A 767 17.51 25.58 -4.93
CA LEU A 767 17.73 25.23 -3.53
C LEU A 767 17.00 26.21 -2.63
N ARG A 768 16.37 25.71 -1.57
CA ARG A 768 15.73 26.51 -0.54
C ARG A 768 16.10 25.96 0.83
N PHE A 769 16.85 26.72 1.63
CA PHE A 769 17.24 26.27 2.97
C PHE A 769 16.26 26.77 4.03
N HIS A 770 15.79 25.86 4.88
CA HIS A 770 14.93 26.10 6.03
C HIS A 770 15.71 25.85 7.32
N GLY A 771 15.48 26.66 8.35
CA GLY A 771 16.21 26.54 9.63
C GLY A 771 17.71 26.85 9.50
N ALA A 772 18.09 27.70 8.54
CA ALA A 772 19.47 28.14 8.36
C ALA A 772 20.01 28.84 9.64
N PRO A 773 21.32 28.70 9.95
CA PRO A 773 21.91 29.41 11.09
C PRO A 773 21.79 30.92 10.93
N PRO A 774 21.53 31.70 12.00
CA PRO A 774 21.45 33.16 11.93
C PRO A 774 22.74 33.83 11.40
N GLU A 775 23.87 33.14 11.56
CA GLU A 775 25.15 33.62 11.06
C GLU A 775 25.32 33.39 9.55
N VAL A 776 24.51 32.54 8.93
CA VAL A 776 24.57 32.24 7.49
C VAL A 776 23.45 33.03 6.80
N GLY A 777 23.80 34.20 6.25
CA GLY A 777 22.87 35.02 5.48
C GLY A 777 23.27 36.51 5.39
N VAL A 778 23.36 37.03 4.17
CA VAL A 778 23.31 38.48 3.89
C VAL A 778 21.83 38.86 3.71
N PRO A 779 21.32 39.99 4.25
CA PRO A 779 19.95 40.41 4.00
C PRO A 779 19.77 40.81 2.52
N GLY A 780 19.05 39.98 1.76
CA GLY A 780 18.44 40.34 0.48
C GLY A 780 19.33 40.27 -0.77
N GLY A 781 19.18 39.21 -1.58
CA GLY A 781 19.69 39.22 -2.95
C GLY A 781 19.35 37.98 -3.76
N ARG A 782 18.38 38.09 -4.69
CA ARG A 782 18.27 37.18 -5.84
C ARG A 782 19.49 37.39 -6.74
N ALA A 783 20.27 36.36 -7.00
CA ALA A 783 21.26 36.37 -8.08
C ALA A 783 21.09 35.14 -8.96
N CYS A 784 20.62 35.36 -10.19
CA CYS A 784 20.59 34.35 -11.25
C CYS A 784 21.96 34.26 -11.91
N LEU A 785 22.44 33.04 -12.18
CA LEU A 785 23.58 32.82 -13.07
C LEU A 785 23.20 33.18 -14.51
N GLY A 786 23.65 34.35 -14.98
CA GLY A 786 23.47 34.82 -16.35
C GLY A 786 24.67 35.63 -16.83
N LYS A 787 25.52 35.01 -17.67
CA LYS A 787 26.56 35.55 -18.56
C LYS A 787 27.18 36.91 -18.20
N ALA A 788 28.48 36.89 -17.91
CA ALA A 788 29.33 38.07 -17.87
C ALA A 788 29.18 38.97 -19.13
N ARG A 789 28.66 40.20 -18.98
CA ARG A 789 29.35 41.46 -19.31
C ARG A 789 28.46 42.73 -19.28
N ARG A 790 29.11 43.77 -18.74
CA ARG A 790 29.03 45.24 -18.97
C ARG A 790 27.92 46.06 -18.31
N ALA A 791 28.41 46.96 -17.45
CA ALA A 791 27.77 48.10 -16.84
C ALA A 791 27.31 49.17 -17.84
N SER A 792 26.20 49.85 -17.50
CA SER A 792 26.10 51.31 -17.57
C SER A 792 24.90 51.80 -16.74
N ALA A 793 25.11 52.94 -16.09
CA ALA A 793 24.26 53.61 -15.10
C ALA A 793 22.97 54.25 -15.68
N GLY A 794 22.02 54.53 -14.78
CA GLY A 794 20.90 55.45 -15.02
C GLY A 794 19.99 55.53 -13.78
N ALA A 795 19.91 56.72 -13.18
CA ALA A 795 19.22 57.05 -11.94
C ALA A 795 17.79 57.60 -12.14
N GLY A 796 17.04 57.72 -11.02
CA GLY A 796 15.81 58.51 -10.85
C GLY A 796 14.56 57.63 -10.73
N GLU A 797 13.55 57.90 -9.90
CA GLU A 797 13.23 59.01 -9.01
C GLU A 797 12.06 58.56 -8.10
N GLU A 798 11.87 59.29 -7.00
CA GLU A 798 10.88 59.10 -5.93
C GLU A 798 9.40 59.27 -6.37
N GLY A 799 8.48 58.70 -5.58
CA GLY A 799 7.05 58.99 -5.67
C GLY A 799 6.23 58.31 -4.57
N GLY A 800 6.17 58.91 -3.39
CA GLY A 800 5.34 58.47 -2.27
C GLY A 800 3.88 58.92 -2.39
N LEU A 801 2.98 58.18 -1.75
CA LEU A 801 1.68 58.68 -1.29
C LEU A 801 1.18 57.85 -0.11
N GLU A 802 0.99 58.55 1.01
CA GLU A 802 0.60 58.05 2.32
C GLU A 802 -0.94 58.00 2.49
N ARG A 803 -1.37 57.03 3.31
CA ARG A 803 -2.58 56.96 4.18
C ARG A 803 -3.95 56.59 3.59
N ALA A 804 -4.53 55.50 4.13
CA ALA A 804 -5.51 55.60 5.21
C ALA A 804 -5.59 54.28 6.00
N ALA A 805 -5.48 54.39 7.33
CA ALA A 805 -5.58 53.29 8.27
C ALA A 805 -7.04 53.05 8.66
N ASP A 806 -7.48 51.80 8.63
CA ASP A 806 -8.67 51.32 9.34
C ASP A 806 -8.28 50.17 10.26
N GLY A 807 -8.56 50.36 11.55
CA GLY A 807 -8.12 49.51 12.64
C GLY A 807 -8.83 48.16 12.66
N ARG A 808 -8.06 47.10 12.42
CA ARG A 808 -8.27 45.78 13.03
C ARG A 808 -6.92 45.31 13.56
N ALA A 809 -6.91 44.84 14.80
CA ALA A 809 -5.71 44.31 15.44
C ALA A 809 -5.21 43.12 14.61
N ASP A 810 -4.10 43.31 13.90
CA ASP A 810 -3.43 42.30 13.10
C ASP A 810 -2.77 41.31 14.06
N ALA A 811 -3.21 40.05 14.03
CA ALA A 811 -2.48 38.96 14.62
C ALA A 811 -1.16 38.86 13.86
N GLY A 812 -0.04 39.08 14.55
CA GLY A 812 1.26 39.39 13.94
C GLY A 812 1.57 38.60 12.69
N SER A 813 1.95 39.32 11.63
CA SER A 813 2.54 38.78 10.41
C SER A 813 3.58 37.73 10.79
N PRO A 814 3.57 36.53 10.17
CA PRO A 814 4.62 35.56 10.41
C PRO A 814 5.97 36.22 10.09
N PRO A 815 7.04 35.95 10.86
CA PRO A 815 8.36 36.47 10.53
C PRO A 815 8.67 36.15 9.07
N GLU A 816 9.12 37.15 8.30
CA GLU A 816 9.55 36.95 6.90
C GLU A 816 10.49 35.75 6.87
N ARG A 817 10.14 34.73 6.09
CA ARG A 817 10.91 33.49 6.02
C ARG A 817 12.33 33.85 5.58
N GLU A 818 13.30 33.76 6.49
CA GLU A 818 14.74 33.87 6.18
C GLU A 818 15.12 32.65 5.32
N VAL A 819 14.90 32.78 4.02
CA VAL A 819 15.08 31.71 3.06
C VAL A 819 16.14 32.11 2.07
N ILE A 820 17.18 31.29 1.96
CA ILE A 820 18.23 31.42 0.96
C ILE A 820 17.82 30.61 -0.25
N GLU A 821 17.57 31.28 -1.39
CA GLU A 821 17.27 30.66 -2.68
C GLU A 821 18.46 30.73 -3.63
N ILE A 822 18.87 29.59 -4.20
CA ILE A 822 19.99 29.50 -5.14
C ILE A 822 19.57 28.68 -6.36
N ASP A 823 19.67 29.27 -7.55
CA ASP A 823 19.41 28.58 -8.82
C ASP A 823 20.70 27.96 -9.38
N ILE A 824 20.66 26.66 -9.66
CA ILE A 824 21.79 25.87 -10.15
C ILE A 824 21.43 25.23 -11.49
N PRO A 825 22.19 25.47 -12.57
CA PRO A 825 21.99 24.75 -13.82
C PRO A 825 22.16 23.23 -13.64
N ASP A 826 21.26 22.43 -14.20
CA ASP A 826 21.30 20.96 -14.10
C ASP A 826 22.56 20.38 -14.78
N GLU A 827 23.09 21.07 -15.78
CA GLU A 827 24.35 20.76 -16.48
C GLU A 827 25.61 21.05 -15.66
N ALA A 828 25.49 21.77 -14.54
CA ALA A 828 26.63 22.07 -13.66
C ALA A 828 26.99 20.88 -12.75
N ARG A 829 26.20 19.80 -12.76
CA ARG A 829 26.44 18.60 -11.93
C ARG A 829 27.69 17.82 -12.42
N PRO A 830 28.53 17.27 -11.52
CA PRO A 830 28.44 17.37 -10.06
C PRO A 830 28.79 18.78 -9.58
N VAL A 831 28.08 19.25 -8.56
CA VAL A 831 28.24 20.63 -8.05
C VAL A 831 28.29 20.64 -6.52
N ARG A 832 29.06 21.59 -5.99
CA ARG A 832 29.13 21.91 -4.56
C ARG A 832 28.73 23.37 -4.35
N VAL A 833 27.75 23.63 -3.49
CA VAL A 833 27.32 24.96 -3.08
C VAL A 833 27.73 25.19 -1.66
N VAL A 834 28.39 26.31 -1.39
CA VAL A 834 28.77 26.71 -0.05
C VAL A 834 28.12 28.05 0.28
N VAL A 835 27.46 28.11 1.43
CA VAL A 835 26.78 29.30 1.95
C VAL A 835 27.37 29.62 3.32
N ASP A 836 27.86 30.85 3.50
CA ASP A 836 28.47 31.33 4.74
C ASP A 836 28.11 32.80 4.99
N ARG A 837 28.68 33.40 6.05
CA ARG A 837 28.51 34.82 6.42
C ARG A 837 28.81 35.81 5.28
N THR A 838 29.65 35.42 4.31
CA THR A 838 30.11 36.29 3.21
C THR A 838 29.24 36.20 1.96
N GLY A 839 28.29 35.27 1.93
CA GLY A 839 27.40 35.02 0.80
C GLY A 839 27.39 33.53 0.41
N TRP A 840 27.25 33.25 -0.89
CA TRP A 840 27.31 31.89 -1.41
C TRP A 840 28.22 31.79 -2.63
N ARG A 841 28.78 30.60 -2.84
CA ARG A 841 29.60 30.27 -4.00
C ARG A 841 29.23 28.88 -4.51
N VAL A 842 29.30 28.73 -5.83
CA VAL A 842 29.08 27.46 -6.53
C VAL A 842 30.42 27.01 -7.08
N GLU A 843 30.83 25.83 -6.66
CA GLU A 843 32.11 25.19 -6.99
C GLU A 843 31.84 23.90 -7.77
N PRO A 844 32.73 23.48 -8.69
CA PRO A 844 32.67 22.14 -9.27
C PRO A 844 32.68 21.08 -8.16
N GLY A 845 31.77 20.10 -8.25
CA GLY A 845 31.77 18.96 -7.34
C GLY A 845 32.86 17.95 -7.72
N GLU A 846 33.43 17.26 -6.72
CA GLU A 846 34.31 16.13 -6.98
C GLU A 846 33.47 14.94 -7.46
N ALA A 847 33.79 14.38 -8.62
CA ALA A 847 33.28 13.07 -8.99
C ALA A 847 33.99 12.05 -8.09
N GLU A 848 33.28 11.42 -7.16
CA GLU A 848 33.83 10.29 -6.42
C GLU A 848 34.29 9.24 -7.44
N ARG A 849 35.61 9.03 -7.54
CA ARG A 849 36.17 7.91 -8.29
C ARG A 849 35.77 6.65 -7.54
N GLY A 850 34.78 5.93 -8.05
CA GLY A 850 34.44 4.60 -7.54
C GLY A 850 35.70 3.75 -7.48
N GLY A 851 36.03 3.26 -6.29
CA GLY A 851 36.97 2.16 -6.13
C GLY A 851 36.28 0.88 -6.63
N ASP A 852 37.01 0.15 -7.48
CA ASP A 852 36.64 -1.16 -8.04
C ASP A 852 36.14 -2.17 -6.99
#